data_AF-A0A2J8WLU7-F1
#
_entry.id   AF-A0A2J8WLU7-F1
#
_cell.length_a   1.000
_cell.length_b   1.000
_cell.length_c   1.000
_cell.angle_alpha   90.00
_cell.angle_beta   90.00
_cell.angle_gamma   90.00
#
_symmetry.space_group_name_H-M   'P 1'
#
loop_
_entity.id
_entity.type
_entity.pdbx_description
1 polymer ?
#
loop_
_entity_poly.entity_id
_entity_poly.type
_entity_poly.pdbx_seq_one_letter_code
_entity_poly.pdbx_strand_id
1 'polypeptide(L)'
;GKQLMDEKPQFTALVSQKLEALHRLWDELQATTKEKTQHLSAARSSDLRLQTHADLNKWISAMEDQLRSDDPGKDLTSVNRMLAKLKRVEDQVNVRKEELGELFAQVHSMGEEGGDADLSIEKRFLDLLEPLGRRKKQLESSRAKLQISRDLEDETLWVEERLPLAQSADYGTNLQTVQLFMKKNQTLQNEILGHTPRVEDVLQRGQQLVEAAEIDCQDLEERLGHLQSSWDRLREAAAGRLQRLRDANEAQQYYLDADEAEAWIGEQELYVISDEIPKDEEGAIVMLKRHLRQQRAVEDYGRNIKQLASRAQGLLSAGHPEGEQIIRLQGQVDKHYAGLKDVAEERKRKLENMYHLFQLKRETDDLEQWISEKELVASSPEMGQDFDHVTLLRDKFRDFARETGAIGQERVDNVNAFIERLIDAGHSEAATIAEWKDGLNEMWADLLELIDTRMQLLAASYDLHRYFYTGAEILGLIDEKHRELPEDVGLDASTAESFHRVHTAFERELHLLGVQVQQFQDVATRLQTAYAGEKAEAIQNKEQEVSAAWQALLDACAGRRTQLVDTADKFRFFSMARDLLSWMESIIRQIETQERPRDVSSVELLMKYHQGINAEIETRSKNFSACLELGESLLQRQHQASEEIREKLQQVMSRRKEMNEKWEARWERLRMLLEVCQFSRDASVAEAWLIAQEPYLASGDFGHTVDSVEKLIKRHEAFEKSTASWAERFAALEKPTTLELKERQIAERPAEETGPQEEEGETAGEAPVSHHAATERTSPGEEEGTWPQNLQQPPPPGQHEDGQKSAGDERPATEPLFKILDTPLSEGDEPTTLLAPRDHGQSVQMEGYLGRKHDLEGPNKKASNSKGGEEGEERRETEEEDEEEEETESVAVEMQEHASHVSWNNLYCVLRNSELTFYKDAKNLALGMPYHGEEPLALRHAICEIAANYKKKKHVFKLRLSNGSEWLFHGKDEEEMLSWLQGVSTAINESQSIRVKAQSLPLPSLSGPDASLGKKDKEKRFSFFPKKK
;
A
#
# COMPACT_ATOMS: atom_id res chain seq x y z
N GLY A 1 79.00 -179.06 -0.34
CA GLY A 1 79.04 -179.36 -1.78
C GLY A 1 80.45 -179.69 -2.20
N LYS A 2 81.06 -178.92 -3.11
CA LYS A 2 82.43 -179.10 -3.61
C LYS A 2 83.48 -179.38 -2.52
N GLN A 3 83.39 -178.72 -1.37
CA GLN A 3 84.33 -178.91 -0.24
C GLN A 3 84.21 -180.27 0.50
N LEU A 4 83.24 -181.12 0.13
CA LEU A 4 83.14 -182.51 0.60
C LEU A 4 83.82 -183.49 -0.40
N MET A 5 84.48 -182.98 -1.44
CA MET A 5 85.13 -183.80 -2.46
C MET A 5 86.62 -184.03 -2.20
N ASP A 6 87.33 -183.00 -1.75
CA ASP A 6 88.80 -182.97 -1.83
C ASP A 6 89.51 -183.28 -0.50
N GLU A 7 88.95 -182.91 0.66
CA GLU A 7 89.58 -183.15 1.97
C GLU A 7 89.14 -184.45 2.69
N LYS A 8 87.98 -185.02 2.34
CA LYS A 8 87.46 -186.27 2.95
C LYS A 8 86.91 -187.23 1.88
N PRO A 9 87.75 -188.08 1.26
CA PRO A 9 87.42 -188.89 0.07
C PRO A 9 86.26 -189.89 0.20
N GLN A 10 85.74 -190.13 1.41
CA GLN A 10 84.79 -191.22 1.69
C GLN A 10 83.32 -190.92 1.38
N PHE A 11 82.98 -189.72 0.88
CA PHE A 11 81.60 -189.38 0.44
C PHE A 11 81.51 -188.55 -0.86
N THR A 12 82.63 -188.22 -1.50
CA THR A 12 82.76 -187.35 -2.69
C THR A 12 81.71 -187.63 -3.78
N ALA A 13 81.56 -188.90 -4.17
CA ALA A 13 80.68 -189.32 -5.27
C ALA A 13 79.20 -189.00 -5.04
N LEU A 14 78.71 -189.08 -3.79
CA LEU A 14 77.31 -188.81 -3.46
C LEU A 14 76.97 -187.31 -3.56
N VAL A 15 77.97 -186.44 -3.46
CA VAL A 15 77.81 -184.99 -3.28
C VAL A 15 77.89 -184.23 -4.60
N SER A 16 78.77 -184.63 -5.53
CA SER A 16 78.84 -184.00 -6.87
C SER A 16 77.54 -184.23 -7.66
N GLN A 17 77.12 -185.50 -7.75
CA GLN A 17 75.97 -185.88 -8.57
C GLN A 17 74.64 -185.32 -8.02
N LYS A 18 74.51 -185.20 -6.69
CA LYS A 18 73.40 -184.47 -6.05
C LYS A 18 73.43 -182.97 -6.37
N LEU A 19 74.60 -182.33 -6.44
CA LEU A 19 74.72 -180.91 -6.81
C LEU A 19 74.37 -180.66 -8.27
N GLU A 20 74.82 -181.50 -9.21
CA GLU A 20 74.54 -181.31 -10.64
C GLU A 20 73.05 -181.53 -10.95
N ALA A 21 72.43 -182.53 -10.31
CA ALA A 21 70.98 -182.72 -10.38
C ALA A 21 70.19 -181.54 -9.78
N LEU A 22 70.65 -180.98 -8.65
CA LEU A 22 70.03 -179.81 -8.03
C LEU A 22 70.14 -178.53 -8.87
N HIS A 23 71.27 -178.28 -9.54
CA HIS A 23 71.41 -177.10 -10.40
C HIS A 23 70.53 -177.21 -11.65
N ARG A 24 70.48 -178.36 -12.34
CA ARG A 24 69.58 -178.53 -13.49
C ARG A 24 68.10 -178.33 -13.12
N LEU A 25 67.67 -178.94 -12.01
CA LEU A 25 66.31 -178.76 -11.50
C LEU A 25 66.01 -177.31 -11.05
N TRP A 26 67.03 -176.56 -10.62
CA TRP A 26 66.89 -175.15 -10.28
C TRP A 26 66.79 -174.25 -11.51
N ASP A 27 67.61 -174.50 -12.54
CA ASP A 27 67.62 -173.70 -13.77
C ASP A 27 66.30 -173.88 -14.56
N GLU A 28 65.77 -175.11 -14.66
CA GLU A 28 64.44 -175.39 -15.24
C GLU A 28 63.31 -174.72 -14.44
N LEU A 29 63.39 -174.72 -13.10
CA LEU A 29 62.44 -174.03 -12.24
C LEU A 29 62.52 -172.50 -12.41
N GLN A 30 63.71 -171.93 -12.56
CA GLN A 30 63.90 -170.49 -12.69
C GLN A 30 63.46 -169.96 -14.06
N ALA A 31 63.63 -170.74 -15.14
CA ALA A 31 63.09 -170.42 -16.46
C ALA A 31 61.55 -170.42 -16.46
N THR A 32 60.94 -171.53 -16.04
CA THR A 32 59.46 -171.69 -16.02
C THR A 32 58.75 -170.70 -15.09
N THR A 33 59.42 -170.24 -14.03
CA THR A 33 58.87 -169.19 -13.14
C THR A 33 58.85 -167.80 -13.79
N LYS A 34 59.78 -167.49 -14.71
CA LYS A 34 59.82 -166.19 -15.42
C LYS A 34 58.74 -166.06 -16.50
N GLU A 35 58.58 -167.06 -17.36
CA GLU A 35 57.48 -167.04 -18.35
C GLU A 35 56.11 -166.94 -17.65
N LYS A 36 55.91 -167.73 -16.58
CA LYS A 36 54.65 -167.75 -15.85
C LYS A 36 54.34 -166.42 -15.14
N THR A 37 55.35 -165.66 -14.72
CA THR A 37 55.13 -164.32 -14.15
C THR A 37 54.80 -163.29 -15.23
N GLN A 38 55.43 -163.32 -16.40
CA GLN A 38 55.11 -162.41 -17.51
C GLN A 38 53.68 -162.63 -18.04
N HIS A 39 53.26 -163.88 -18.25
CA HIS A 39 51.89 -164.18 -18.67
C HIS A 39 50.83 -163.81 -17.61
N LEU A 40 51.14 -163.97 -16.31
CA LEU A 40 50.24 -163.53 -15.24
C LEU A 40 50.12 -162.00 -15.14
N SER A 41 51.16 -161.23 -15.44
CA SER A 41 51.05 -159.76 -15.52
C SER A 41 50.19 -159.30 -16.71
N ALA A 42 50.35 -159.91 -17.89
CA ALA A 42 49.57 -159.55 -19.07
C ALA A 42 48.06 -159.83 -18.88
N ALA A 43 47.71 -161.03 -18.39
CA ALA A 43 46.32 -161.40 -18.11
C ALA A 43 45.66 -160.46 -17.08
N ARG A 44 46.38 -160.13 -15.98
CA ARG A 44 45.86 -159.24 -14.93
C ARG A 44 45.57 -157.83 -15.42
N SER A 45 46.38 -157.29 -16.34
CA SER A 45 46.11 -155.97 -16.94
C SER A 45 44.91 -155.98 -17.88
N SER A 46 44.68 -157.08 -18.62
CA SER A 46 43.54 -157.23 -19.51
C SER A 46 42.20 -157.29 -18.75
N ASP A 47 42.11 -158.09 -17.69
CA ASP A 47 40.88 -158.20 -16.89
C ASP A 47 40.53 -156.87 -16.20
N LEU A 48 41.54 -156.14 -15.71
CA LEU A 48 41.35 -154.84 -15.07
C LEU A 48 40.79 -153.80 -16.05
N ARG A 49 41.26 -153.80 -17.31
CA ARG A 49 40.77 -152.92 -18.38
C ARG A 49 39.30 -153.21 -18.71
N LEU A 50 38.93 -154.50 -18.84
CA LEU A 50 37.52 -154.89 -19.06
C LEU A 50 36.60 -154.49 -17.90
N GLN A 51 37.07 -154.61 -16.66
CA GLN A 51 36.29 -154.23 -15.48
C GLN A 51 36.05 -152.71 -15.40
N THR A 52 37.09 -151.88 -15.59
CA THR A 52 36.91 -150.41 -15.56
C THR A 52 36.01 -149.91 -16.69
N HIS A 53 36.05 -150.53 -17.88
CA HIS A 53 35.17 -150.14 -18.99
C HIS A 53 33.69 -150.47 -18.70
N ALA A 54 33.42 -151.56 -17.98
CA ALA A 54 32.08 -151.91 -17.54
C ALA A 54 31.55 -150.94 -16.47
N ASP A 55 32.38 -150.60 -15.46
CA ASP A 55 32.01 -149.65 -14.42
C ASP A 55 31.81 -148.22 -14.94
N LEU A 56 32.64 -147.78 -15.90
CA LEU A 56 32.47 -146.49 -16.60
C LEU A 56 31.16 -146.45 -17.40
N ASN A 57 30.88 -147.45 -18.24
CA ASN A 57 29.63 -147.48 -19.02
C ASN A 57 28.38 -147.51 -18.14
N LYS A 58 28.43 -148.23 -17.00
CA LYS A 58 27.35 -148.30 -16.02
C LYS A 58 27.14 -146.96 -15.31
N TRP A 59 28.21 -146.22 -15.04
CA TRP A 59 28.15 -144.87 -14.48
C TRP A 59 27.59 -143.85 -15.48
N ILE A 60 28.02 -143.90 -16.75
CA ILE A 60 27.52 -143.02 -17.82
C ILE A 60 26.00 -143.15 -17.96
N SER A 61 25.48 -144.38 -18.09
CA SER A 61 24.03 -144.61 -18.20
C SER A 61 23.24 -144.11 -16.97
N ALA A 62 23.82 -144.19 -15.77
CA ALA A 62 23.21 -143.66 -14.55
C ALA A 62 23.22 -142.12 -14.46
N MET A 63 24.10 -141.45 -15.20
CA MET A 63 24.09 -139.98 -15.36
C MET A 63 23.15 -139.54 -16.48
N GLU A 64 23.08 -140.29 -17.60
CA GLU A 64 22.04 -140.13 -18.63
C GLU A 64 20.64 -140.21 -18.02
N ASP A 65 20.38 -141.18 -17.13
CA ASP A 65 19.10 -141.30 -16.39
C ASP A 65 18.79 -140.09 -15.50
N GLN A 66 19.78 -139.51 -14.83
CA GLN A 66 19.57 -138.34 -13.99
C GLN A 66 19.32 -137.05 -14.77
N LEU A 67 19.66 -137.02 -16.06
CA LEU A 67 19.49 -135.87 -16.95
C LEU A 67 18.16 -135.90 -17.74
N ARG A 68 17.39 -137.00 -17.71
CA ARG A 68 16.06 -137.11 -18.37
C ARG A 68 14.93 -136.28 -17.73
N SER A 69 15.22 -135.44 -16.73
CA SER A 69 14.20 -134.69 -15.99
C SER A 69 14.18 -133.24 -16.44
N ASP A 70 13.10 -132.79 -17.09
CA ASP A 70 12.96 -131.45 -17.68
C ASP A 70 12.34 -130.40 -16.74
N ASP A 71 12.00 -130.75 -15.49
CA ASP A 71 11.32 -129.87 -14.52
C ASP A 71 12.03 -128.51 -14.34
N PRO A 72 11.45 -127.37 -14.76
CA PRO A 72 12.10 -126.06 -14.63
C PRO A 72 12.17 -125.57 -13.17
N GLY A 73 11.50 -126.22 -12.23
CA GLY A 73 11.37 -125.81 -10.83
C GLY A 73 10.24 -124.81 -10.61
N LYS A 74 9.80 -124.67 -9.36
CA LYS A 74 8.57 -123.94 -8.99
C LYS A 74 8.81 -122.71 -8.11
N ASP A 75 9.99 -122.61 -7.53
CA ASP A 75 10.39 -121.54 -6.62
C ASP A 75 11.91 -121.37 -6.67
N LEU A 76 12.38 -120.16 -6.35
CA LEU A 76 13.80 -119.82 -6.38
C LEU A 76 14.65 -120.79 -5.54
N THR A 77 14.08 -121.31 -4.45
CA THR A 77 14.66 -122.32 -3.55
C THR A 77 14.83 -123.70 -4.21
N SER A 78 13.83 -124.25 -4.92
CA SER A 78 14.01 -125.50 -5.66
C SER A 78 14.96 -125.35 -6.84
N VAL A 79 14.91 -124.24 -7.58
CA VAL A 79 15.79 -124.00 -8.74
C VAL A 79 17.25 -123.86 -8.28
N ASN A 80 17.54 -123.07 -7.25
CA ASN A 80 18.90 -122.99 -6.68
C ASN A 80 19.38 -124.36 -6.17
N ARG A 81 18.51 -125.16 -5.55
CA ARG A 81 18.83 -126.53 -5.11
C ARG A 81 19.10 -127.47 -6.29
N MET A 82 18.39 -127.31 -7.41
CA MET A 82 18.59 -128.10 -8.62
C MET A 82 19.86 -127.67 -9.38
N LEU A 83 20.17 -126.38 -9.48
CA LEU A 83 21.47 -125.89 -9.97
C LEU A 83 22.63 -126.41 -9.10
N ALA A 84 22.48 -126.38 -7.77
CA ALA A 84 23.46 -126.96 -6.85
C ALA A 84 23.50 -128.51 -6.86
N LYS A 85 22.56 -129.19 -7.54
CA LYS A 85 22.65 -130.62 -7.86
C LYS A 85 23.32 -130.81 -9.23
N LEU A 86 22.90 -130.05 -10.24
CA LEU A 86 23.44 -130.09 -11.61
C LEU A 86 24.94 -129.78 -11.61
N LYS A 87 25.38 -128.75 -10.87
CA LYS A 87 26.80 -128.46 -10.70
C LYS A 87 27.57 -129.64 -10.08
N ARG A 88 27.02 -130.34 -9.09
CA ARG A 88 27.67 -131.55 -8.54
C ARG A 88 27.73 -132.71 -9.53
N VAL A 89 26.84 -132.77 -10.53
CA VAL A 89 26.94 -133.71 -11.64
C VAL A 89 27.98 -133.23 -12.66
N GLU A 90 28.00 -131.94 -12.99
CA GLU A 90 29.02 -131.30 -13.85
C GLU A 90 30.44 -131.48 -13.30
N ASP A 91 30.64 -131.21 -12.00
CA ASP A 91 31.90 -131.45 -11.28
C ASP A 91 32.29 -132.95 -11.31
N GLN A 92 31.33 -133.87 -11.15
CA GLN A 92 31.58 -135.33 -11.24
C GLN A 92 31.90 -135.80 -12.66
N VAL A 93 31.28 -135.24 -13.69
CA VAL A 93 31.61 -135.51 -15.10
C VAL A 93 33.01 -135.00 -15.43
N ASN A 94 33.40 -133.82 -14.93
CA ASN A 94 34.74 -133.27 -15.14
C ASN A 94 35.82 -134.13 -14.45
N VAL A 95 35.67 -134.48 -13.17
CA VAL A 95 36.61 -135.38 -12.47
C VAL A 95 36.69 -136.74 -13.17
N ARG A 96 35.56 -137.31 -13.61
CA ARG A 96 35.54 -138.58 -14.35
C ARG A 96 36.19 -138.50 -15.73
N LYS A 97 36.14 -137.34 -16.38
CA LYS A 97 36.84 -137.07 -17.64
C LYS A 97 38.36 -136.94 -17.43
N GLU A 98 38.79 -136.38 -16.31
CA GLU A 98 40.21 -136.35 -15.92
C GLU A 98 40.72 -137.78 -15.58
N GLU A 99 39.98 -138.55 -14.77
CA GLU A 99 40.25 -139.97 -14.50
C GLU A 99 40.35 -140.79 -15.80
N LEU A 100 39.47 -140.55 -16.78
CA LEU A 100 39.50 -141.21 -18.10
C LEU A 100 40.75 -140.84 -18.90
N GLY A 101 41.15 -139.56 -18.88
CA GLY A 101 42.38 -139.08 -19.53
C GLY A 101 43.65 -139.68 -18.93
N GLU A 102 43.73 -139.80 -17.60
CA GLU A 102 44.85 -140.47 -16.92
C GLU A 102 44.92 -141.97 -17.26
N LEU A 103 43.79 -142.66 -17.32
CA LEU A 103 43.71 -144.06 -17.74
C LEU A 103 44.20 -144.27 -19.18
N PHE A 104 43.77 -143.43 -20.13
CA PHE A 104 44.27 -143.49 -21.50
C PHE A 104 45.76 -143.14 -21.61
N ALA A 105 46.26 -142.20 -20.81
CA ALA A 105 47.69 -141.89 -20.76
C ALA A 105 48.53 -143.08 -20.25
N GLN A 106 48.03 -143.84 -19.27
CA GLN A 106 48.69 -145.08 -18.82
C GLN A 106 48.67 -146.17 -19.91
N VAL A 107 47.57 -146.35 -20.64
CA VAL A 107 47.50 -147.34 -21.74
C VAL A 107 48.53 -147.04 -22.83
N HIS A 108 48.63 -145.78 -23.28
CA HIS A 108 49.60 -145.39 -24.30
C HIS A 108 51.07 -145.63 -23.89
N SER A 109 51.38 -145.65 -22.58
CA SER A 109 52.73 -145.96 -22.09
C SER A 109 53.15 -147.42 -22.26
N MET A 110 52.19 -148.33 -22.52
CA MET A 110 52.45 -149.78 -22.66
C MET A 110 52.61 -150.25 -24.12
N GLY A 111 52.42 -149.37 -25.11
CA GLY A 111 52.70 -149.68 -26.52
C GLY A 111 51.64 -150.52 -27.24
N GLU A 112 50.42 -150.62 -26.71
CA GLU A 112 49.25 -151.11 -27.44
C GLU A 112 48.49 -149.92 -28.04
N GLU A 113 48.05 -150.02 -29.30
CA GLU A 113 47.10 -149.06 -29.87
C GLU A 113 45.69 -149.27 -29.27
N GLY A 114 44.99 -148.17 -28.99
CA GLY A 114 43.68 -148.20 -28.31
C GLY A 114 42.58 -148.94 -29.08
N GLY A 115 41.64 -149.53 -28.35
CA GLY A 115 40.54 -150.31 -28.93
C GLY A 115 39.30 -149.48 -29.26
N ASP A 116 38.48 -149.99 -30.18
CA ASP A 116 37.19 -149.39 -30.58
C ASP A 116 36.24 -149.11 -29.37
N ALA A 117 36.38 -149.87 -28.29
CA ALA A 117 35.66 -149.67 -27.04
C ALA A 117 36.04 -148.37 -26.30
N ASP A 118 37.28 -147.89 -26.43
CA ASP A 118 37.79 -146.69 -25.75
C ASP A 118 37.13 -145.42 -26.32
N LEU A 119 37.14 -145.31 -27.66
CA LEU A 119 36.51 -144.23 -28.42
C LEU A 119 34.99 -144.13 -28.19
N SER A 120 34.33 -145.28 -27.99
CA SER A 120 32.90 -145.34 -27.70
C SER A 120 32.54 -144.76 -26.32
N ILE A 121 33.41 -144.96 -25.31
CA ILE A 121 33.26 -144.37 -23.97
C ILE A 121 33.51 -142.86 -24.01
N GLU A 122 34.57 -142.41 -24.67
CA GLU A 122 34.89 -140.99 -24.82
C GLU A 122 33.75 -140.24 -25.54
N LYS A 123 33.19 -140.82 -26.62
CA LYS A 123 32.07 -140.22 -27.33
C LYS A 123 30.84 -140.04 -26.42
N ARG A 124 30.45 -141.04 -25.64
CA ARG A 124 29.32 -140.91 -24.69
C ARG A 124 29.57 -139.86 -23.60
N PHE A 125 30.84 -139.64 -23.21
CA PHE A 125 31.22 -138.54 -22.32
C PHE A 125 31.01 -137.16 -22.96
N LEU A 126 31.28 -137.02 -24.26
CA LEU A 126 31.01 -135.78 -25.00
C LEU A 126 29.51 -135.57 -25.23
N ASP A 127 28.78 -136.62 -25.61
CA ASP A 127 27.32 -136.59 -25.81
C ASP A 127 26.56 -136.25 -24.50
N LEU A 128 27.16 -136.47 -23.32
CA LEU A 128 26.63 -136.05 -22.01
C LEU A 128 26.74 -134.53 -21.73
N LEU A 129 27.69 -133.83 -22.34
CA LEU A 129 27.95 -132.40 -22.07
C LEU A 129 26.84 -131.49 -22.62
N GLU A 130 26.25 -131.85 -23.76
CA GLU A 130 25.24 -131.03 -24.43
C GLU A 130 23.88 -131.02 -23.67
N PRO A 131 23.33 -132.16 -23.18
CA PRO A 131 22.21 -132.17 -22.24
C PRO A 131 22.50 -131.39 -20.94
N LEU A 132 23.70 -131.52 -20.37
CA LEU A 132 24.10 -130.75 -19.18
C LEU A 132 24.07 -129.25 -19.46
N GLY A 133 24.65 -128.79 -20.57
CA GLY A 133 24.66 -127.39 -20.99
C GLY A 133 23.25 -126.83 -21.24
N ARG A 134 22.39 -127.58 -21.97
CA ARG A 134 20.98 -127.21 -22.16
C ARG A 134 20.23 -127.09 -20.83
N ARG A 135 20.38 -128.09 -19.95
CA ARG A 135 19.67 -128.12 -18.66
C ARG A 135 20.14 -127.03 -17.70
N LYS A 136 21.43 -126.67 -17.77
CA LYS A 136 22.03 -125.54 -17.07
C LYS A 136 21.43 -124.21 -17.54
N LYS A 137 21.45 -123.93 -18.85
CA LYS A 137 20.82 -122.74 -19.45
C LYS A 137 19.34 -122.62 -19.06
N GLN A 138 18.59 -123.73 -19.12
CA GLN A 138 17.16 -123.76 -18.77
C GLN A 138 16.91 -123.44 -17.28
N LEU A 139 17.69 -124.03 -16.36
CA LEU A 139 17.56 -123.75 -14.92
C LEU A 139 18.09 -122.37 -14.53
N GLU A 140 19.12 -121.85 -15.22
CA GLU A 140 19.63 -120.49 -15.02
C GLU A 140 18.62 -119.43 -15.53
N SER A 141 17.96 -119.69 -16.67
CA SER A 141 16.83 -118.89 -17.17
C SER A 141 15.64 -118.92 -16.22
N SER A 142 15.24 -120.11 -15.73
CA SER A 142 14.18 -120.27 -14.73
C SER A 142 14.50 -119.52 -13.43
N ARG A 143 15.75 -119.63 -12.95
CA ARG A 143 16.24 -118.88 -11.77
C ARG A 143 16.13 -117.38 -12.00
N ALA A 144 16.55 -116.88 -13.16
CA ALA A 144 16.51 -115.46 -13.48
C ALA A 144 15.06 -114.95 -13.59
N LYS A 145 14.15 -115.72 -14.21
CA LYS A 145 12.71 -115.39 -14.25
C LYS A 145 12.13 -115.28 -12.83
N LEU A 146 12.35 -116.29 -11.98
CA LEU A 146 11.84 -116.30 -10.60
C LEU A 146 12.50 -115.23 -9.70
N GLN A 147 13.77 -114.91 -9.92
CA GLN A 147 14.43 -113.80 -9.22
C GLN A 147 13.83 -112.46 -9.64
N ILE A 148 13.61 -112.23 -10.93
CA ILE A 148 13.00 -110.98 -11.42
C ILE A 148 11.54 -110.89 -10.99
N SER A 149 10.76 -111.97 -11.02
CA SER A 149 9.41 -111.99 -10.42
C SER A 149 9.47 -111.56 -8.95
N ARG A 150 10.42 -112.09 -8.16
CA ARG A 150 10.57 -111.69 -6.76
C ARG A 150 10.93 -110.21 -6.59
N ASP A 151 11.94 -109.73 -7.34
CA ASP A 151 12.34 -108.33 -7.35
C ASP A 151 11.15 -107.42 -7.75
N LEU A 152 10.36 -107.80 -8.76
CA LEU A 152 9.15 -107.06 -9.18
C LEU A 152 8.05 -107.05 -8.10
N GLU A 153 7.86 -108.15 -7.37
CA GLU A 153 6.94 -108.23 -6.22
C GLU A 153 7.37 -107.25 -5.11
N ASP A 154 8.65 -107.30 -4.73
CA ASP A 154 9.20 -106.48 -3.64
C ASP A 154 9.19 -104.97 -3.99
N GLU A 155 9.54 -104.56 -5.22
CA GLU A 155 9.45 -103.15 -5.63
C GLU A 155 8.00 -102.69 -5.88
N THR A 156 7.10 -103.56 -6.39
CA THR A 156 5.66 -103.19 -6.57
C THR A 156 5.01 -102.92 -5.22
N LEU A 157 5.27 -103.75 -4.21
CA LEU A 157 4.75 -103.56 -2.86
C LEU A 157 5.27 -102.26 -2.22
N TRP A 158 6.53 -101.90 -2.46
CA TRP A 158 7.08 -100.60 -2.04
C TRP A 158 6.33 -99.42 -2.68
N VAL A 159 6.03 -99.51 -3.98
CA VAL A 159 5.23 -98.49 -4.69
C VAL A 159 3.82 -98.40 -4.13
N GLU A 160 3.16 -99.53 -3.86
CA GLU A 160 1.82 -99.58 -3.28
C GLU A 160 1.76 -99.02 -1.85
N GLU A 161 2.79 -99.22 -1.02
CA GLU A 161 2.91 -98.58 0.30
C GLU A 161 3.09 -97.06 0.20
N ARG A 162 3.78 -96.57 -0.83
CA ARG A 162 4.10 -95.14 -1.00
C ARG A 162 3.06 -94.35 -1.78
N LEU A 163 2.26 -94.99 -2.62
CA LEU A 163 1.23 -94.33 -3.43
C LEU A 163 0.16 -93.59 -2.60
N PRO A 164 -0.36 -94.10 -1.47
CA PRO A 164 -1.27 -93.34 -0.59
C PRO A 164 -0.64 -92.07 -0.01
N LEU A 165 0.67 -92.09 0.27
CA LEU A 165 1.41 -90.91 0.77
C LEU A 165 1.61 -89.86 -0.33
N ALA A 166 1.71 -90.28 -1.59
CA ALA A 166 1.70 -89.37 -2.73
C ALA A 166 0.28 -88.82 -3.02
N GLN A 167 -0.75 -89.64 -2.90
CA GLN A 167 -2.14 -89.28 -3.29
C GLN A 167 -2.92 -88.50 -2.23
N SER A 168 -2.57 -88.60 -0.94
CA SER A 168 -3.34 -87.99 0.16
C SER A 168 -3.57 -86.48 -0.04
N ALA A 169 -4.85 -86.08 0.03
CA ALA A 169 -5.32 -84.72 -0.23
C ALA A 169 -5.34 -83.80 1.01
N ASP A 170 -4.61 -84.18 2.06
CA ASP A 170 -4.40 -83.34 3.23
C ASP A 170 -3.21 -82.41 2.97
N TYR A 171 -3.46 -81.10 2.95
CA TYR A 171 -2.43 -80.09 2.77
C TYR A 171 -2.15 -79.30 4.05
N GLY A 172 -2.87 -79.56 5.14
CA GLY A 172 -2.88 -78.71 6.34
C GLY A 172 -3.88 -77.55 6.26
N THR A 173 -4.14 -76.93 7.41
CA THR A 173 -5.12 -75.83 7.58
C THR A 173 -4.49 -74.52 8.06
N ASN A 174 -3.17 -74.51 8.25
CA ASN A 174 -2.38 -73.32 8.59
C ASN A 174 -0.97 -73.45 8.02
N LEU A 175 -0.27 -72.32 7.84
CA LEU A 175 1.08 -72.27 7.26
C LEU A 175 2.06 -73.30 7.86
N GLN A 176 2.03 -73.51 9.18
CA GLN A 176 2.89 -74.45 9.89
C GLN A 176 2.62 -75.92 9.51
N THR A 177 1.35 -76.30 9.36
CA THR A 177 0.98 -77.65 8.91
C THR A 177 1.27 -77.86 7.43
N VAL A 178 1.05 -76.87 6.56
CA VAL A 178 1.45 -76.99 5.14
C VAL A 178 2.97 -77.17 5.02
N GLN A 179 3.78 -76.36 5.71
CA GLN A 179 5.24 -76.49 5.69
C GLN A 179 5.73 -77.85 6.24
N LEU A 180 5.03 -78.42 7.23
CA LEU A 180 5.31 -79.78 7.72
C LEU A 180 4.98 -80.84 6.64
N PHE A 181 3.87 -80.71 5.93
CA PHE A 181 3.51 -81.62 4.84
C PHE A 181 4.39 -81.44 3.61
N MET A 182 4.87 -80.24 3.29
CA MET A 182 5.92 -80.00 2.29
C MET A 182 7.20 -80.74 2.65
N LYS A 183 7.67 -80.66 3.91
CA LYS A 183 8.85 -81.41 4.37
C LYS A 183 8.66 -82.93 4.28
N LYS A 184 7.47 -83.44 4.63
CA LYS A 184 7.11 -84.88 4.46
C LYS A 184 7.02 -85.32 3.00
N ASN A 185 6.54 -84.45 2.10
CA ASN A 185 6.54 -84.71 0.67
C ASN A 185 7.96 -84.66 0.09
N GLN A 186 8.82 -83.76 0.56
CA GLN A 186 10.25 -83.73 0.18
C GLN A 186 10.99 -85.01 0.62
N THR A 187 10.73 -85.54 1.82
CA THR A 187 11.29 -86.85 2.21
C THR A 187 10.77 -87.98 1.32
N LEU A 188 9.47 -87.99 0.98
CA LEU A 188 8.90 -88.95 0.04
C LEU A 188 9.53 -88.85 -1.37
N GLN A 189 9.78 -87.63 -1.86
CA GLN A 189 10.47 -87.43 -3.15
C GLN A 189 11.94 -87.88 -3.08
N ASN A 190 12.64 -87.66 -1.96
CA ASN A 190 14.00 -88.16 -1.77
C ASN A 190 14.03 -89.70 -1.69
N GLU A 191 13.02 -90.33 -1.09
CA GLU A 191 12.83 -91.80 -1.10
C GLU A 191 12.60 -92.30 -2.54
N ILE A 192 11.70 -91.68 -3.31
CA ILE A 192 11.45 -92.02 -4.73
C ILE A 192 12.72 -91.87 -5.57
N LEU A 193 13.47 -90.76 -5.41
CA LEU A 193 14.74 -90.55 -6.11
C LEU A 193 15.79 -91.60 -5.73
N GLY A 194 15.83 -92.03 -4.46
CA GLY A 194 16.71 -93.10 -4.00
C GLY A 194 16.34 -94.49 -4.56
N HIS A 195 15.06 -94.77 -4.74
CA HIS A 195 14.57 -96.02 -5.34
C HIS A 195 14.59 -96.04 -6.87
N THR A 196 14.63 -94.87 -7.53
CA THR A 196 14.70 -94.76 -9.01
C THR A 196 15.71 -95.70 -9.68
N PRO A 197 17.02 -95.69 -9.34
CA PRO A 197 17.99 -96.57 -10.00
C PRO A 197 17.75 -98.06 -9.73
N ARG A 198 17.06 -98.42 -8.65
CA ARG A 198 16.72 -99.81 -8.32
C ARG A 198 15.50 -100.29 -9.12
N VAL A 199 14.46 -99.47 -9.24
CA VAL A 199 13.28 -99.79 -10.06
C VAL A 199 13.65 -99.84 -11.55
N GLU A 200 14.45 -98.90 -12.04
CA GLU A 200 14.99 -98.90 -13.41
C GLU A 200 15.85 -100.16 -13.69
N ASP A 201 16.71 -100.56 -12.77
CA ASP A 201 17.53 -101.78 -12.82
C ASP A 201 16.70 -103.09 -12.86
N VAL A 202 15.61 -103.16 -12.09
CA VAL A 202 14.68 -104.30 -12.10
C VAL A 202 13.86 -104.35 -13.39
N LEU A 203 13.34 -103.21 -13.86
CA LEU A 203 12.60 -103.09 -15.11
C LEU A 203 13.49 -103.45 -16.32
N GLN A 204 14.73 -102.92 -16.38
CA GLN A 204 15.67 -103.19 -17.46
C GLN A 204 16.06 -104.67 -17.52
N ARG A 205 16.38 -105.30 -16.38
CA ARG A 205 16.62 -106.75 -16.34
C ARG A 205 15.40 -107.56 -16.79
N GLY A 206 14.20 -107.13 -16.40
CA GLY A 206 12.96 -107.82 -16.77
C GLY A 206 12.69 -107.76 -18.27
N GLN A 207 12.85 -106.59 -18.88
CA GLN A 207 12.76 -106.41 -20.33
C GLN A 207 13.78 -107.28 -21.06
N GLN A 208 15.05 -107.27 -20.64
CA GLN A 208 16.09 -108.13 -21.22
C GLN A 208 15.80 -109.64 -21.07
N LEU A 209 15.16 -110.06 -19.97
CA LEU A 209 14.79 -111.47 -19.78
C LEU A 209 13.56 -111.87 -20.61
N VAL A 210 12.61 -110.96 -20.84
CA VAL A 210 11.50 -111.15 -21.79
C VAL A 210 12.04 -111.28 -23.22
N GLU A 211 12.88 -110.34 -23.67
CA GLU A 211 13.49 -110.34 -25.01
C GLU A 211 14.34 -111.60 -25.29
N ALA A 212 14.95 -112.18 -24.25
CA ALA A 212 15.79 -113.38 -24.35
C ALA A 212 15.06 -114.71 -24.10
N ALA A 213 13.74 -114.71 -23.86
CA ALA A 213 12.99 -115.90 -23.49
C ALA A 213 12.55 -116.74 -24.69
N GLU A 214 12.98 -118.00 -24.73
CA GLU A 214 12.47 -119.04 -25.66
C GLU A 214 11.11 -119.64 -25.22
N ILE A 215 10.47 -119.07 -24.19
CA ILE A 215 9.29 -119.58 -23.47
C ILE A 215 8.33 -118.42 -23.16
N ASP A 216 7.02 -118.70 -23.17
CA ASP A 216 5.97 -117.75 -22.81
C ASP A 216 6.20 -117.01 -21.47
N CYS A 217 6.05 -115.70 -21.51
CA CYS A 217 6.36 -114.75 -20.44
C CYS A 217 5.26 -113.71 -20.19
N GLN A 218 4.04 -113.88 -20.69
CA GLN A 218 2.95 -112.89 -20.54
C GLN A 218 2.72 -112.42 -19.08
N ASP A 219 2.71 -113.33 -18.09
CA ASP A 219 2.64 -112.98 -16.66
C ASP A 219 3.76 -112.01 -16.20
N LEU A 220 4.98 -112.18 -16.74
CA LEU A 220 6.11 -111.31 -16.43
C LEU A 220 5.97 -109.94 -17.14
N GLU A 221 5.48 -109.93 -18.38
CA GLU A 221 5.20 -108.70 -19.15
C GLU A 221 4.09 -107.86 -18.49
N GLU A 222 2.99 -108.49 -18.07
CA GLU A 222 1.90 -107.81 -17.34
C GLU A 222 2.40 -107.21 -16.02
N ARG A 223 3.26 -107.94 -15.28
CA ARG A 223 3.86 -107.47 -14.03
C ARG A 223 4.88 -106.35 -14.23
N LEU A 224 5.66 -106.39 -15.30
CA LEU A 224 6.56 -105.29 -15.71
C LEU A 224 5.76 -104.04 -16.08
N GLY A 225 4.69 -104.20 -16.87
CA GLY A 225 3.76 -103.12 -17.21
C GLY A 225 3.05 -102.54 -15.98
N HIS A 226 2.70 -103.38 -15.00
CA HIS A 226 2.12 -102.94 -13.73
C HIS A 226 3.10 -102.10 -12.91
N LEU A 227 4.34 -102.56 -12.72
CA LEU A 227 5.36 -101.80 -11.98
C LEU A 227 5.69 -100.47 -12.67
N GLN A 228 5.84 -100.46 -13.99
CA GLN A 228 6.04 -99.21 -14.75
C GLN A 228 4.87 -98.24 -14.53
N SER A 229 3.64 -98.72 -14.70
CA SER A 229 2.42 -97.90 -14.57
C SER A 229 2.17 -97.39 -13.15
N SER A 230 2.51 -98.17 -12.13
CA SER A 230 2.38 -97.77 -10.73
C SER A 230 3.50 -96.81 -10.30
N TRP A 231 4.73 -97.02 -10.81
CA TRP A 231 5.89 -96.15 -10.61
C TRP A 231 5.69 -94.76 -11.22
N ASP A 232 5.26 -94.69 -12.48
CA ASP A 232 4.99 -93.39 -13.13
C ASP A 232 3.83 -92.67 -12.44
N ARG A 233 2.75 -93.39 -12.09
CA ARG A 233 1.65 -92.84 -11.28
C ARG A 233 2.11 -92.34 -9.90
N LEU A 234 3.08 -93.01 -9.26
CA LEU A 234 3.66 -92.56 -7.99
C LEU A 234 4.44 -91.25 -8.18
N ARG A 235 5.23 -91.12 -9.25
CA ARG A 235 5.97 -89.90 -9.59
C ARG A 235 5.04 -88.74 -9.91
N GLU A 236 4.03 -88.96 -10.74
CA GLU A 236 2.99 -87.97 -11.07
C GLU A 236 2.22 -87.54 -9.82
N ALA A 237 1.77 -88.47 -8.98
CA ALA A 237 1.07 -88.16 -7.75
C ALA A 237 1.95 -87.37 -6.75
N ALA A 238 3.24 -87.74 -6.62
CA ALA A 238 4.17 -87.05 -5.74
C ALA A 238 4.50 -85.62 -6.22
N ALA A 239 4.60 -85.41 -7.53
CA ALA A 239 4.78 -84.10 -8.14
C ALA A 239 3.52 -83.23 -8.03
N GLY A 240 2.35 -83.80 -8.35
CA GLY A 240 1.05 -83.11 -8.22
C GLY A 240 0.70 -82.76 -6.77
N ARG A 241 1.07 -83.61 -5.80
CA ARG A 241 0.98 -83.26 -4.37
C ARG A 241 1.96 -82.15 -3.98
N LEU A 242 3.20 -82.15 -4.49
CA LEU A 242 4.12 -81.03 -4.23
C LEU A 242 3.57 -79.71 -4.75
N GLN A 243 2.96 -79.69 -5.93
CA GLN A 243 2.37 -78.45 -6.44
C GLN A 243 1.20 -77.98 -5.57
N ARG A 244 0.22 -78.84 -5.27
CA ARG A 244 -0.91 -78.48 -4.39
C ARG A 244 -0.47 -78.04 -2.98
N LEU A 245 0.65 -78.57 -2.47
CA LEU A 245 1.26 -78.11 -1.22
C LEU A 245 1.97 -76.75 -1.34
N ARG A 246 2.53 -76.39 -2.51
CA ARG A 246 3.06 -75.05 -2.77
C ARG A 246 1.93 -74.03 -2.87
N ASP A 247 0.90 -74.36 -3.65
CA ASP A 247 -0.30 -73.54 -3.82
C ASP A 247 -0.93 -73.23 -2.44
N ALA A 248 -1.20 -74.28 -1.65
CA ALA A 248 -1.69 -74.13 -0.28
C ALA A 248 -0.74 -73.34 0.64
N ASN A 249 0.59 -73.46 0.49
CA ASN A 249 1.54 -72.68 1.29
C ASN A 249 1.53 -71.19 0.90
N GLU A 250 1.40 -70.88 -0.38
CA GLU A 250 1.37 -69.50 -0.88
C GLU A 250 0.07 -68.78 -0.51
N ALA A 251 -1.07 -69.50 -0.51
CA ALA A 251 -2.34 -69.03 0.04
C ALA A 251 -2.29 -68.86 1.57
N GLN A 252 -1.77 -69.84 2.31
CA GLN A 252 -1.67 -69.76 3.78
C GLN A 252 -0.68 -68.69 4.25
N GLN A 253 0.37 -68.40 3.48
CA GLN A 253 1.21 -67.22 3.69
C GLN A 253 0.42 -65.94 3.41
N TYR A 254 -0.34 -65.87 2.31
CA TYR A 254 -1.14 -64.70 1.97
C TYR A 254 -2.20 -64.39 3.05
N TYR A 255 -2.88 -65.41 3.59
CA TYR A 255 -3.84 -65.23 4.66
C TYR A 255 -3.17 -64.69 5.93
N LEU A 256 -1.97 -65.17 6.30
CA LEU A 256 -1.18 -64.59 7.40
C LEU A 256 -0.85 -63.12 7.14
N ASP A 257 -0.35 -62.80 5.94
CA ASP A 257 0.03 -61.42 5.57
C ASP A 257 -1.18 -60.46 5.54
N ALA A 258 -2.38 -60.99 5.26
CA ALA A 258 -3.65 -60.26 5.31
C ALA A 258 -4.18 -60.10 6.75
N ASP A 259 -4.12 -61.15 7.58
CA ASP A 259 -4.49 -61.10 9.00
C ASP A 259 -3.59 -60.08 9.76
N GLU A 260 -2.30 -60.04 9.45
CA GLU A 260 -1.35 -59.03 9.97
C GLU A 260 -1.74 -57.60 9.52
N ALA A 261 -2.25 -57.43 8.30
CA ALA A 261 -2.73 -56.15 7.80
C ALA A 261 -4.05 -55.71 8.46
N GLU A 262 -5.05 -56.59 8.60
CA GLU A 262 -6.31 -56.27 9.29
C GLU A 262 -6.08 -55.96 10.78
N ALA A 263 -5.20 -56.72 11.46
CA ALA A 263 -4.82 -56.45 12.84
C ALA A 263 -4.15 -55.08 13.00
N TRP A 264 -3.24 -54.72 12.09
CA TRP A 264 -2.57 -53.41 12.10
C TRP A 264 -3.55 -52.26 11.82
N ILE A 265 -4.46 -52.43 10.85
CA ILE A 265 -5.51 -51.44 10.55
C ILE A 265 -6.39 -51.20 11.79
N GLY A 266 -6.82 -52.27 12.48
CA GLY A 266 -7.62 -52.17 13.70
C GLY A 266 -6.88 -51.51 14.87
N GLU A 267 -5.57 -51.75 15.02
CA GLU A 267 -4.74 -51.04 16.01
C GLU A 267 -4.68 -49.54 15.72
N GLN A 268 -4.49 -49.14 14.45
CA GLN A 268 -4.49 -47.72 14.08
C GLN A 268 -5.87 -47.09 14.22
N GLU A 269 -6.96 -47.80 13.91
CA GLU A 269 -8.33 -47.33 14.07
C GLU A 269 -8.63 -46.97 15.54
N LEU A 270 -8.23 -47.82 16.49
CA LEU A 270 -8.35 -47.53 17.93
C LEU A 270 -7.60 -46.25 18.35
N TYR A 271 -6.41 -45.99 17.78
CA TYR A 271 -5.69 -44.74 18.03
C TYR A 271 -6.37 -43.52 17.38
N VAL A 272 -6.94 -43.66 16.18
CA VAL A 272 -7.69 -42.57 15.50
C VAL A 272 -9.01 -42.27 16.23
N ILE A 273 -9.68 -43.24 16.85
CA ILE A 273 -10.98 -43.05 17.52
C ILE A 273 -10.88 -42.35 18.90
N SER A 274 -9.68 -42.18 19.47
CA SER A 274 -9.48 -41.58 20.81
C SER A 274 -10.09 -40.18 21.00
N ASP A 275 -11.09 -40.02 21.89
CA ASP A 275 -11.78 -38.74 22.21
C ASP A 275 -10.91 -37.70 23.00
N GLU A 276 -9.61 -37.57 22.69
CA GLU A 276 -8.77 -36.46 23.15
C GLU A 276 -9.20 -35.15 22.47
N ILE A 277 -9.98 -34.34 23.19
CA ILE A 277 -10.45 -33.00 22.79
C ILE A 277 -9.48 -31.92 23.33
N PRO A 278 -8.91 -31.03 22.49
CA PRO A 278 -8.08 -29.92 22.92
C PRO A 278 -8.88 -28.83 23.65
N LYS A 279 -8.22 -28.08 24.54
CA LYS A 279 -8.85 -27.06 25.41
C LYS A 279 -8.41 -25.63 25.11
N ASP A 280 -7.37 -25.49 24.30
CA ASP A 280 -6.62 -24.30 24.00
C ASP A 280 -5.92 -24.46 22.64
N GLU A 281 -5.50 -23.34 22.04
CA GLU A 281 -4.80 -23.30 20.75
C GLU A 281 -3.54 -24.19 20.76
N GLU A 282 -2.71 -24.07 21.81
CA GLU A 282 -1.46 -24.83 21.95
C GLU A 282 -1.73 -26.34 22.07
N GLY A 283 -2.77 -26.75 22.79
CA GLY A 283 -3.23 -28.13 22.87
C GLY A 283 -3.74 -28.65 21.53
N ALA A 284 -4.52 -27.85 20.79
CA ALA A 284 -4.99 -28.20 19.44
C ALA A 284 -3.81 -28.39 18.47
N ILE A 285 -2.86 -27.46 18.49
CA ILE A 285 -1.60 -27.53 17.73
C ILE A 285 -0.82 -28.82 18.05
N VAL A 286 -0.69 -29.19 19.33
CA VAL A 286 0.04 -30.41 19.75
C VAL A 286 -0.72 -31.69 19.33
N MET A 287 -2.04 -31.73 19.49
CA MET A 287 -2.87 -32.86 19.08
C MET A 287 -2.89 -33.04 17.55
N LEU A 288 -3.01 -31.96 16.78
CA LEU A 288 -2.92 -31.97 15.32
C LEU A 288 -1.52 -32.43 14.87
N LYS A 289 -0.44 -31.93 15.48
CA LYS A 289 0.94 -32.38 15.19
C LYS A 289 1.21 -33.84 15.58
N ARG A 290 0.47 -34.41 16.54
CA ARG A 290 0.48 -35.85 16.87
C ARG A 290 -0.28 -36.63 15.80
N HIS A 291 -1.50 -36.20 15.48
CA HIS A 291 -2.37 -36.84 14.47
C HIS A 291 -1.74 -36.89 13.07
N LEU A 292 -1.16 -35.78 12.60
CA LEU A 292 -0.47 -35.70 11.30
C LEU A 292 0.74 -36.64 11.18
N ARG A 293 1.34 -37.08 12.30
CA ARG A 293 2.40 -38.13 12.28
C ARG A 293 1.79 -39.52 12.14
N GLN A 294 0.65 -39.76 12.80
CA GLN A 294 -0.09 -41.02 12.71
C GLN A 294 -0.69 -41.20 11.31
N GLN A 295 -1.29 -40.15 10.73
CA GLN A 295 -1.80 -40.14 9.36
C GLN A 295 -0.70 -40.50 8.33
N ARG A 296 0.51 -39.96 8.50
CA ARG A 296 1.66 -40.35 7.65
C ARG A 296 2.02 -41.83 7.77
N ALA A 297 1.92 -42.42 8.97
CA ALA A 297 2.13 -43.86 9.15
C ALA A 297 1.03 -44.69 8.47
N VAL A 298 -0.23 -44.24 8.50
CA VAL A 298 -1.33 -44.82 7.71
C VAL A 298 -1.02 -44.75 6.20
N GLU A 299 -0.61 -43.58 5.70
CA GLU A 299 -0.27 -43.38 4.29
C GLU A 299 0.94 -44.22 3.84
N ASP A 300 1.98 -44.33 4.67
CA ASP A 300 3.16 -45.15 4.41
C ASP A 300 2.83 -46.65 4.34
N TYR A 301 1.97 -47.14 5.24
CA TYR A 301 1.51 -48.53 5.24
C TYR A 301 0.67 -48.86 3.99
N GLY A 302 0.09 -47.85 3.33
CA GLY A 302 -0.51 -47.99 2.00
C GLY A 302 0.43 -48.56 0.93
N ARG A 303 1.76 -48.59 1.15
CA ARG A 303 2.71 -49.35 0.31
C ARG A 303 2.58 -50.86 0.50
N ASN A 304 2.35 -51.32 1.74
CA ASN A 304 2.18 -52.74 2.07
C ASN A 304 0.86 -53.26 1.50
N ILE A 305 -0.24 -52.50 1.68
CA ILE A 305 -1.56 -52.82 1.10
C ILE A 305 -1.47 -52.99 -0.43
N LYS A 306 -0.75 -52.10 -1.12
CA LYS A 306 -0.51 -52.20 -2.57
C LYS A 306 0.32 -53.42 -2.98
N GLN A 307 1.28 -53.84 -2.16
CA GLN A 307 2.07 -55.05 -2.39
C GLN A 307 1.23 -56.32 -2.20
N LEU A 308 0.39 -56.35 -1.15
CA LEU A 308 -0.56 -57.44 -0.90
C LEU A 308 -1.55 -57.56 -2.07
N ALA A 309 -2.14 -56.44 -2.52
CA ALA A 309 -3.04 -56.40 -3.66
C ALA A 309 -2.38 -56.85 -4.97
N SER A 310 -1.13 -56.42 -5.21
CA SER A 310 -0.36 -56.87 -6.39
C SER A 310 -0.07 -58.37 -6.35
N ARG A 311 0.11 -58.97 -5.17
CA ARG A 311 0.27 -60.42 -5.02
C ARG A 311 -1.04 -61.16 -5.18
N ALA A 312 -2.14 -60.67 -4.60
CA ALA A 312 -3.48 -61.23 -4.79
C ALA A 312 -3.86 -61.28 -6.29
N GLN A 313 -3.62 -60.18 -7.01
CA GLN A 313 -3.88 -60.09 -8.44
C GLN A 313 -2.95 -61.01 -9.25
N GLY A 314 -1.68 -61.14 -8.83
CA GLY A 314 -0.74 -62.11 -9.39
C GLY A 314 -1.25 -63.54 -9.29
N LEU A 315 -1.68 -63.96 -8.10
CA LEU A 315 -2.20 -65.30 -7.83
C LEU A 315 -3.47 -65.62 -8.64
N LEU A 316 -4.43 -64.67 -8.73
CA LEU A 316 -5.58 -64.83 -9.61
C LEU A 316 -5.16 -64.97 -11.08
N SER A 317 -4.24 -64.12 -11.56
CA SER A 317 -3.77 -64.16 -12.96
C SER A 317 -2.98 -65.44 -13.32
N ALA A 318 -2.36 -66.08 -12.32
CA ALA A 318 -1.68 -67.38 -12.47
C ALA A 318 -2.65 -68.58 -12.44
N GLY A 319 -3.94 -68.37 -12.18
CA GLY A 319 -4.93 -69.44 -12.04
C GLY A 319 -4.83 -70.21 -10.72
N HIS A 320 -4.37 -69.56 -9.65
CA HIS A 320 -4.22 -70.18 -8.33
C HIS A 320 -5.57 -70.72 -7.80
N PRO A 321 -5.66 -71.95 -7.23
CA PRO A 321 -6.93 -72.57 -6.82
C PRO A 321 -7.79 -71.76 -5.86
N GLU A 322 -7.17 -70.95 -4.99
CA GLU A 322 -7.87 -70.07 -4.03
C GLU A 322 -7.90 -68.59 -4.47
N GLY A 323 -7.49 -68.27 -5.71
CA GLY A 323 -7.29 -66.90 -6.19
C GLY A 323 -8.51 -65.98 -6.06
N GLU A 324 -9.73 -66.49 -6.29
CA GLU A 324 -10.96 -65.72 -6.10
C GLU A 324 -11.22 -65.36 -4.63
N GLN A 325 -10.96 -66.29 -3.71
CA GLN A 325 -11.12 -66.07 -2.26
C GLN A 325 -10.06 -65.11 -1.71
N ILE A 326 -8.83 -65.21 -2.23
CA ILE A 326 -7.70 -64.31 -1.95
C ILE A 326 -8.03 -62.88 -2.39
N ILE A 327 -8.56 -62.69 -3.60
CA ILE A 327 -9.01 -61.38 -4.11
C ILE A 327 -10.23 -60.86 -3.33
N ARG A 328 -11.17 -61.73 -2.96
CA ARG A 328 -12.32 -61.36 -2.11
C ARG A 328 -11.87 -60.86 -0.73
N LEU A 329 -10.80 -61.44 -0.17
CA LEU A 329 -10.18 -60.97 1.08
C LEU A 329 -9.41 -59.66 0.88
N GLN A 330 -8.64 -59.50 -0.22
CA GLN A 330 -8.00 -58.21 -0.54
C GLN A 330 -9.03 -57.07 -0.58
N GLY A 331 -10.19 -57.29 -1.20
CA GLY A 331 -11.28 -56.30 -1.24
C GLY A 331 -11.91 -55.99 0.13
N GLN A 332 -11.71 -56.84 1.14
CA GLN A 332 -12.02 -56.50 2.54
C GLN A 332 -10.92 -55.63 3.14
N VAL A 333 -9.65 -56.05 3.04
CA VAL A 333 -8.49 -55.31 3.54
C VAL A 333 -8.43 -53.89 2.96
N ASP A 334 -8.63 -53.73 1.64
CA ASP A 334 -8.68 -52.44 0.95
C ASP A 334 -9.80 -51.54 1.50
N LYS A 335 -10.97 -52.12 1.79
CA LYS A 335 -12.12 -51.40 2.35
C LYS A 335 -11.87 -50.98 3.81
N HIS A 336 -11.29 -51.84 4.62
CA HIS A 336 -10.91 -51.52 6.00
C HIS A 336 -9.83 -50.44 6.04
N TYR A 337 -8.82 -50.52 5.17
CA TYR A 337 -7.79 -49.49 5.02
C TYR A 337 -8.37 -48.16 4.52
N ALA A 338 -9.29 -48.16 3.55
CA ALA A 338 -9.99 -46.96 3.10
C ALA A 338 -10.78 -46.30 4.24
N GLY A 339 -11.58 -47.07 4.98
CA GLY A 339 -12.32 -46.59 6.15
C GLY A 339 -11.41 -45.95 7.21
N LEU A 340 -10.27 -46.57 7.52
CA LEU A 340 -9.25 -45.99 8.40
C LEU A 340 -8.75 -44.62 7.90
N LYS A 341 -8.53 -44.46 6.58
CA LYS A 341 -8.13 -43.15 6.02
C LYS A 341 -9.24 -42.11 6.15
N ASP A 342 -10.49 -42.48 5.89
CA ASP A 342 -11.64 -41.58 5.99
C ASP A 342 -11.84 -41.08 7.44
N VAL A 343 -11.77 -41.98 8.44
CA VAL A 343 -11.85 -41.60 9.86
C VAL A 343 -10.61 -40.79 10.30
N ALA A 344 -9.43 -41.05 9.74
CA ALA A 344 -8.23 -40.25 10.01
C ALA A 344 -8.35 -38.83 9.45
N GLU A 345 -8.86 -38.64 8.23
CA GLU A 345 -9.04 -37.31 7.64
C GLU A 345 -10.17 -36.54 8.34
N GLU A 346 -11.27 -37.19 8.73
CA GLU A 346 -12.33 -36.57 9.53
C GLU A 346 -11.84 -36.14 10.93
N ARG A 347 -10.93 -36.91 11.55
CA ARG A 347 -10.24 -36.46 12.78
C ARG A 347 -9.33 -35.27 12.53
N LYS A 348 -8.59 -35.26 11.41
CA LYS A 348 -7.70 -34.15 11.03
C LYS A 348 -8.52 -32.87 10.90
N ARG A 349 -9.61 -32.91 10.13
CA ARG A 349 -10.56 -31.81 9.93
C ARG A 349 -11.15 -31.28 11.24
N LYS A 350 -11.52 -32.15 12.18
CA LYS A 350 -11.98 -31.74 13.52
C LYS A 350 -10.91 -31.00 14.32
N LEU A 351 -9.67 -31.49 14.31
CA LEU A 351 -8.55 -30.86 15.02
C LEU A 351 -8.13 -29.53 14.37
N GLU A 352 -8.19 -29.43 13.04
CA GLU A 352 -7.96 -28.19 12.28
C GLU A 352 -9.05 -27.15 12.54
N ASN A 353 -10.33 -27.55 12.51
CA ASN A 353 -11.45 -26.71 12.93
C ASN A 353 -11.26 -26.17 14.36
N MET A 354 -11.00 -27.05 15.33
CA MET A 354 -10.78 -26.60 16.72
C MET A 354 -9.57 -25.68 16.87
N TYR A 355 -8.48 -25.91 16.13
CA TYR A 355 -7.34 -25.00 16.10
C TYR A 355 -7.74 -23.63 15.54
N HIS A 356 -8.41 -23.57 14.38
CA HIS A 356 -8.85 -22.32 13.77
C HIS A 356 -9.86 -21.56 14.67
N LEU A 357 -10.75 -22.26 15.38
CA LEU A 357 -11.68 -21.65 16.33
C LEU A 357 -10.96 -20.98 17.51
N PHE A 358 -9.94 -21.64 18.09
CA PHE A 358 -9.14 -21.03 19.17
C PHE A 358 -8.28 -19.86 18.66
N GLN A 359 -7.66 -20.01 17.48
CA GLN A 359 -6.91 -18.92 16.84
C GLN A 359 -7.81 -17.71 16.59
N LEU A 360 -8.99 -17.95 16.00
CA LEU A 360 -9.97 -16.90 15.72
C LEU A 360 -10.40 -16.22 17.01
N LYS A 361 -10.78 -16.95 18.07
CA LYS A 361 -11.22 -16.28 19.31
C LYS A 361 -10.13 -15.41 19.91
N ARG A 362 -8.86 -15.85 19.89
CA ARG A 362 -7.73 -14.99 20.29
C ARG A 362 -7.63 -13.74 19.42
N GLU A 363 -7.71 -13.86 18.10
CA GLU A 363 -7.61 -12.73 17.16
C GLU A 363 -8.80 -11.76 17.26
N THR A 364 -9.99 -12.26 17.59
CA THR A 364 -11.16 -11.45 17.95
C THR A 364 -10.96 -10.76 19.30
N ASP A 365 -10.56 -11.48 20.36
CA ASP A 365 -10.32 -10.91 21.72
C ASP A 365 -9.24 -9.82 21.70
N ASP A 366 -8.13 -10.06 20.98
CA ASP A 366 -7.02 -9.12 20.76
C ASP A 366 -7.46 -7.87 19.95
N LEU A 367 -8.61 -7.91 19.28
CA LEU A 367 -9.18 -6.80 18.52
C LEU A 367 -10.32 -6.10 19.28
N GLU A 368 -11.20 -6.84 19.96
CA GLU A 368 -12.19 -6.33 20.93
C GLU A 368 -11.49 -5.45 21.98
N GLN A 369 -10.41 -5.94 22.63
CA GLN A 369 -9.65 -5.15 23.61
C GLN A 369 -9.05 -3.89 22.97
N TRP A 370 -8.49 -4.00 21.76
CA TRP A 370 -7.90 -2.85 21.07
C TRP A 370 -8.94 -1.81 20.68
N ILE A 371 -10.15 -2.21 20.28
CA ILE A 371 -11.28 -1.30 20.03
C ILE A 371 -11.59 -0.54 21.32
N SER A 372 -11.76 -1.21 22.46
CA SER A 372 -12.04 -0.50 23.73
C SER A 372 -10.89 0.37 24.27
N GLU A 373 -9.63 0.06 23.94
CA GLU A 373 -8.51 0.99 24.17
C GLU A 373 -8.60 2.28 23.33
N LYS A 374 -9.25 2.22 22.16
CA LYS A 374 -9.50 3.39 21.28
C LYS A 374 -10.79 4.13 21.66
N GLU A 375 -11.84 3.43 22.08
CA GLU A 375 -13.08 4.01 22.61
C GLU A 375 -12.79 4.98 23.76
N LEU A 376 -11.86 4.63 24.65
CA LEU A 376 -11.42 5.49 25.76
C LEU A 376 -10.80 6.83 25.29
N VAL A 377 -10.15 6.84 24.12
CA VAL A 377 -9.56 8.06 23.53
C VAL A 377 -10.62 8.86 22.77
N ALA A 378 -11.52 8.18 22.03
CA ALA A 378 -12.64 8.81 21.35
C ALA A 378 -13.61 9.48 22.35
N SER A 379 -13.89 8.82 23.47
CA SER A 379 -14.78 9.29 24.55
C SER A 379 -14.21 10.41 25.42
N SER A 380 -13.05 10.99 25.06
CA SER A 380 -12.44 12.08 25.84
C SER A 380 -13.34 13.32 25.89
N PRO A 381 -13.67 13.88 27.08
CA PRO A 381 -14.56 15.04 27.20
C PRO A 381 -13.84 16.39 27.04
N GLU A 382 -12.54 16.41 26.73
CA GLU A 382 -11.75 17.65 26.66
C GLU A 382 -12.10 18.45 25.39
N MET A 383 -12.41 19.75 25.51
CA MET A 383 -12.89 20.56 24.38
C MET A 383 -11.93 21.68 23.97
N GLY A 384 -10.70 21.67 24.52
CA GLY A 384 -9.80 22.81 24.53
C GLY A 384 -10.09 23.79 25.68
N GLN A 385 -9.25 24.81 25.80
CA GLN A 385 -9.37 25.89 26.82
C GLN A 385 -9.26 27.27 26.15
N ASP A 386 -8.45 27.36 25.11
CA ASP A 386 -8.25 28.49 24.22
C ASP A 386 -8.18 28.00 22.75
N PHE A 387 -8.00 28.94 21.82
CA PHE A 387 -7.97 28.67 20.37
C PHE A 387 -6.78 27.78 19.95
N ASP A 388 -5.60 27.98 20.52
CA ASP A 388 -4.41 27.19 20.19
C ASP A 388 -4.56 25.75 20.70
N HIS A 389 -5.08 25.57 21.91
CA HIS A 389 -5.29 24.26 22.51
C HIS A 389 -6.37 23.46 21.76
N VAL A 390 -7.52 24.07 21.42
CA VAL A 390 -8.55 23.35 20.64
C VAL A 390 -8.07 23.02 19.22
N THR A 391 -7.26 23.88 18.60
CA THR A 391 -6.61 23.60 17.31
C THR A 391 -5.71 22.38 17.41
N LEU A 392 -4.80 22.36 18.39
CA LEU A 392 -3.89 21.24 18.64
C LEU A 392 -4.63 19.93 18.95
N LEU A 393 -5.72 19.99 19.71
CA LEU A 393 -6.52 18.83 20.09
C LEU A 393 -7.32 18.28 18.91
N ARG A 394 -7.99 19.15 18.13
CA ARG A 394 -8.68 18.80 16.88
C ARG A 394 -7.74 18.14 15.89
N ASP A 395 -6.56 18.72 15.68
CA ASP A 395 -5.61 18.24 14.67
C ASP A 395 -4.99 16.89 15.06
N LYS A 396 -4.60 16.72 16.34
CA LYS A 396 -4.19 15.42 16.88
C LYS A 396 -5.31 14.38 16.79
N PHE A 397 -6.56 14.76 17.07
CA PHE A 397 -7.68 13.82 17.05
C PHE A 397 -8.03 13.39 15.61
N ARG A 398 -7.93 14.28 14.62
CA ARG A 398 -8.06 13.93 13.20
C ARG A 398 -6.98 12.95 12.74
N ASP A 399 -5.75 13.11 13.20
CA ASP A 399 -4.67 12.18 12.86
C ASP A 399 -4.86 10.82 13.57
N PHE A 400 -5.29 10.81 14.84
CA PHE A 400 -5.73 9.61 15.56
C PHE A 400 -6.89 8.89 14.86
N ALA A 401 -7.89 9.63 14.37
CA ALA A 401 -9.03 9.09 13.65
C ALA A 401 -8.60 8.42 12.33
N ARG A 402 -7.70 9.06 11.58
CA ARG A 402 -7.13 8.51 10.34
C ARG A 402 -6.30 7.25 10.60
N GLU A 403 -5.42 7.27 11.60
CA GLU A 403 -4.57 6.12 11.94
C GLU A 403 -5.41 4.94 12.48
N THR A 404 -6.34 5.22 13.39
CA THR A 404 -7.23 4.20 13.98
C THR A 404 -8.16 3.62 12.91
N GLY A 405 -8.75 4.46 12.06
CA GLY A 405 -9.59 4.02 10.94
C GLY A 405 -8.84 3.08 9.98
N ALA A 406 -7.63 3.44 9.56
CA ALA A 406 -6.84 2.63 8.64
C ALA A 406 -6.41 1.28 9.25
N ILE A 407 -5.82 1.30 10.45
CA ILE A 407 -5.31 0.07 11.11
C ILE A 407 -6.46 -0.82 11.60
N GLY A 408 -7.54 -0.21 12.10
CA GLY A 408 -8.72 -0.93 12.58
C GLY A 408 -9.46 -1.62 11.45
N GLN A 409 -9.71 -0.92 10.34
CA GLN A 409 -10.37 -1.52 9.18
C GLN A 409 -9.55 -2.67 8.59
N GLU A 410 -8.22 -2.53 8.46
CA GLU A 410 -7.35 -3.63 8.00
C GLU A 410 -7.44 -4.86 8.93
N ARG A 411 -7.46 -4.66 10.25
CA ARG A 411 -7.59 -5.78 11.20
C ARG A 411 -8.98 -6.43 11.15
N VAL A 412 -10.04 -5.62 11.10
CA VAL A 412 -11.43 -6.07 11.01
C VAL A 412 -11.66 -6.83 9.70
N ASP A 413 -11.18 -6.33 8.57
CA ASP A 413 -11.28 -6.98 7.26
C ASP A 413 -10.52 -8.32 7.23
N ASN A 414 -9.32 -8.40 7.83
CA ASN A 414 -8.56 -9.64 7.92
C ASN A 414 -9.28 -10.72 8.77
N VAL A 415 -9.84 -10.34 9.93
CA VAL A 415 -10.62 -11.25 10.78
C VAL A 415 -11.93 -11.66 10.07
N ASN A 416 -12.66 -10.70 9.49
CA ASN A 416 -13.86 -10.97 8.68
C ASN A 416 -13.57 -11.95 7.53
N ALA A 417 -12.45 -11.75 6.81
CA ALA A 417 -12.05 -12.63 5.71
C ALA A 417 -11.58 -14.01 6.19
N PHE A 418 -11.08 -14.16 7.42
CA PHE A 418 -10.80 -15.47 8.03
C PHE A 418 -12.10 -16.17 8.43
N ILE A 419 -13.05 -15.44 9.02
CA ILE A 419 -14.38 -15.93 9.37
C ILE A 419 -15.13 -16.49 8.15
N GLU A 420 -15.25 -15.72 7.06
CA GLU A 420 -15.97 -16.19 5.86
C GLU A 420 -15.33 -17.47 5.30
N ARG A 421 -13.99 -17.55 5.25
CA ARG A 421 -13.28 -18.78 4.83
C ARG A 421 -13.57 -20.00 5.70
N LEU A 422 -13.89 -19.83 6.99
CA LEU A 422 -14.29 -20.93 7.87
C LEU A 422 -15.78 -21.29 7.67
N ILE A 423 -16.65 -20.31 7.44
CA ILE A 423 -18.08 -20.53 7.16
C ILE A 423 -18.25 -21.25 5.81
N ASP A 424 -17.62 -20.76 4.74
CA ASP A 424 -17.60 -21.39 3.40
C ASP A 424 -17.03 -22.83 3.43
N ALA A 425 -16.05 -23.09 4.30
CA ALA A 425 -15.47 -24.42 4.49
C ALA A 425 -16.36 -25.40 5.30
N GLY A 426 -17.53 -24.96 5.77
CA GLY A 426 -18.45 -25.79 6.56
C GLY A 426 -17.93 -26.10 7.97
N HIS A 427 -17.35 -25.11 8.64
CA HIS A 427 -16.93 -25.23 10.04
C HIS A 427 -18.12 -25.60 10.96
N SER A 428 -17.90 -26.47 11.95
CA SER A 428 -19.01 -26.97 12.80
C SER A 428 -19.66 -25.87 13.64
N GLU A 429 -18.84 -24.97 14.20
CA GLU A 429 -19.30 -23.84 15.02
C GLU A 429 -19.61 -22.57 14.19
N ALA A 430 -19.96 -22.71 12.90
CA ALA A 430 -20.16 -21.57 11.99
C ALA A 430 -21.17 -20.53 12.52
N ALA A 431 -22.18 -20.94 13.30
CA ALA A 431 -23.12 -20.03 13.94
C ALA A 431 -22.44 -19.12 14.98
N THR A 432 -21.66 -19.69 15.91
CA THR A 432 -20.94 -18.91 16.93
C THR A 432 -19.80 -18.08 16.33
N ILE A 433 -19.19 -18.55 15.24
CA ILE A 433 -18.24 -17.76 14.45
C ILE A 433 -18.93 -16.52 13.83
N ALA A 434 -20.18 -16.66 13.35
CA ALA A 434 -20.97 -15.52 12.87
C ALA A 434 -21.40 -14.58 14.01
N GLU A 435 -21.78 -15.11 15.18
CA GLU A 435 -22.08 -14.29 16.38
C GLU A 435 -20.87 -13.43 16.79
N TRP A 436 -19.64 -13.97 16.72
CA TRP A 436 -18.41 -13.20 16.97
C TRP A 436 -18.12 -12.18 15.87
N LYS A 437 -18.44 -12.50 14.61
CA LYS A 437 -18.35 -11.54 13.50
C LYS A 437 -19.26 -10.35 13.74
N ASP A 438 -20.53 -10.59 14.02
CA ASP A 438 -21.53 -9.53 14.13
C ASP A 438 -21.19 -8.59 15.30
N GLY A 439 -20.89 -9.14 16.49
CA GLY A 439 -20.47 -8.34 17.64
C GLY A 439 -19.16 -7.56 17.44
N LEU A 440 -18.18 -8.14 16.74
CA LEU A 440 -16.93 -7.43 16.40
C LEU A 440 -17.17 -6.25 15.45
N ASN A 441 -18.06 -6.40 14.46
CA ASN A 441 -18.39 -5.33 13.52
C ASN A 441 -19.31 -4.27 14.17
N GLU A 442 -20.17 -4.64 15.11
CA GLU A 442 -20.96 -3.71 15.94
C GLU A 442 -20.04 -2.82 16.79
N MET A 443 -19.11 -3.42 17.56
CA MET A 443 -18.10 -2.69 18.33
C MET A 443 -17.21 -1.77 17.46
N TRP A 444 -16.88 -2.20 16.23
CA TRP A 444 -16.12 -1.37 15.29
C TRP A 444 -16.94 -0.19 14.75
N ALA A 445 -18.22 -0.39 14.46
CA ALA A 445 -19.12 0.68 14.04
C ALA A 445 -19.34 1.71 15.16
N ASP A 446 -19.59 1.26 16.40
CA ASP A 446 -19.74 2.13 17.56
C ASP A 446 -18.50 3.00 17.80
N LEU A 447 -17.29 2.45 17.67
CA LEU A 447 -16.04 3.22 17.74
C LEU A 447 -15.95 4.26 16.61
N LEU A 448 -16.38 3.95 15.39
CA LEU A 448 -16.39 4.93 14.29
C LEU A 448 -17.41 6.06 14.52
N GLU A 449 -18.60 5.76 15.06
CA GLU A 449 -19.57 6.79 15.46
C GLU A 449 -19.06 7.66 16.63
N LEU A 450 -18.39 7.06 17.62
CA LEU A 450 -17.71 7.78 18.70
C LEU A 450 -16.59 8.69 18.16
N ILE A 451 -15.85 8.26 17.15
CA ILE A 451 -14.81 9.07 16.50
C ILE A 451 -15.41 10.24 15.72
N ASP A 452 -16.47 10.02 14.92
CA ASP A 452 -17.07 11.12 14.14
C ASP A 452 -17.80 12.13 15.03
N THR A 453 -18.63 11.68 15.98
CA THR A 453 -19.27 12.59 16.96
C THR A 453 -18.24 13.39 17.75
N ARG A 454 -17.10 12.79 18.11
CA ARG A 454 -15.97 13.48 18.74
C ARG A 454 -15.29 14.49 17.81
N MET A 455 -15.12 14.18 16.52
CA MET A 455 -14.62 15.12 15.52
C MET A 455 -15.56 16.32 15.33
N GLN A 456 -16.87 16.09 15.24
CA GLN A 456 -17.88 17.15 15.14
C GLN A 456 -17.86 18.06 16.39
N LEU A 457 -17.76 17.48 17.59
CA LEU A 457 -17.64 18.23 18.85
C LEU A 457 -16.38 19.11 18.89
N LEU A 458 -15.23 18.59 18.46
CA LEU A 458 -13.98 19.36 18.41
C LEU A 458 -14.01 20.44 17.31
N ALA A 459 -14.69 20.21 16.18
CA ALA A 459 -14.89 21.22 15.15
C ALA A 459 -15.78 22.37 15.65
N ALA A 460 -16.91 22.06 16.30
CA ALA A 460 -17.79 23.07 16.88
C ALA A 460 -17.07 23.88 17.99
N SER A 461 -16.25 23.23 18.83
CA SER A 461 -15.44 23.93 19.83
C SER A 461 -14.39 24.85 19.18
N TYR A 462 -13.74 24.37 18.12
CA TYR A 462 -12.77 25.16 17.35
C TYR A 462 -13.41 26.44 16.76
N ASP A 463 -14.58 26.32 16.12
CA ASP A 463 -15.27 27.48 15.53
C ASP A 463 -15.73 28.49 16.59
N LEU A 464 -16.17 28.02 17.77
CA LEU A 464 -16.53 28.88 18.89
C LEU A 464 -15.32 29.65 19.46
N HIS A 465 -14.20 28.98 19.67
CA HIS A 465 -12.96 29.64 20.13
C HIS A 465 -12.38 30.57 19.06
N ARG A 466 -12.45 30.19 17.77
CA ARG A 466 -12.04 31.03 16.64
C ARG A 466 -12.82 32.33 16.61
N TYR A 467 -14.14 32.28 16.81
CA TYR A 467 -14.99 33.46 16.88
C TYR A 467 -14.53 34.42 17.99
N PHE A 468 -14.34 33.95 19.21
CA PHE A 468 -13.88 34.82 20.30
C PHE A 468 -12.46 35.39 20.07
N TYR A 469 -11.58 34.64 19.41
CA TYR A 469 -10.25 35.11 19.00
C TYR A 469 -10.36 36.23 17.96
N THR A 470 -11.04 35.99 16.83
CA THR A 470 -11.23 37.00 15.77
C THR A 470 -11.96 38.25 16.27
N GLY A 471 -12.92 38.11 17.19
CA GLY A 471 -13.58 39.24 17.83
C GLY A 471 -12.65 40.08 18.71
N ALA A 472 -11.61 39.48 19.32
CA ALA A 472 -10.58 40.21 20.05
C ALA A 472 -9.58 40.90 19.10
N GLU A 473 -9.21 40.26 17.98
CA GLU A 473 -8.38 40.87 16.93
C GLU A 473 -9.06 42.11 16.32
N ILE A 474 -10.34 42.00 15.95
CA ILE A 474 -11.11 43.10 15.35
C ILE A 474 -11.21 44.29 16.32
N LEU A 475 -11.44 44.05 17.62
CA LEU A 475 -11.40 45.13 18.63
C LEU A 475 -10.03 45.78 18.74
N GLY A 476 -8.95 44.99 18.69
CA GLY A 476 -7.58 45.51 18.66
C GLY A 476 -7.31 46.41 17.46
N LEU A 477 -7.82 46.04 16.28
CA LEU A 477 -7.73 46.83 15.05
C LEU A 477 -8.60 48.10 15.10
N ILE A 478 -9.81 48.02 15.64
CA ILE A 478 -10.69 49.18 15.85
C ILE A 478 -10.03 50.19 16.80
N ASP A 479 -9.43 49.73 17.90
CA ASP A 479 -8.72 50.60 18.85
C ASP A 479 -7.38 51.12 18.28
N GLU A 480 -6.64 50.34 17.47
CA GLU A 480 -5.48 50.85 16.71
C GLU A 480 -5.93 51.98 15.76
N LYS A 481 -7.02 51.82 15.01
CA LYS A 481 -7.58 52.85 14.12
C LYS A 481 -8.18 54.05 14.88
N HIS A 482 -8.82 53.84 16.02
CA HIS A 482 -9.33 54.94 16.85
C HIS A 482 -8.17 55.76 17.43
N ARG A 483 -7.02 55.14 17.73
CA ARG A 483 -5.81 55.83 18.21
C ARG A 483 -4.99 56.48 17.08
N GLU A 484 -5.25 56.16 15.82
CA GLU A 484 -4.68 56.86 14.66
C GLU A 484 -5.39 58.18 14.31
N LEU A 485 -6.63 58.40 14.79
CA LEU A 485 -7.39 59.64 14.55
C LEU A 485 -6.71 60.86 15.20
N PRO A 486 -6.25 61.87 14.43
CA PRO A 486 -5.68 63.08 15.02
C PRO A 486 -6.74 63.99 15.66
N GLU A 487 -6.35 64.79 16.65
CA GLU A 487 -7.18 65.87 17.18
C GLU A 487 -7.05 67.18 16.37
N ASP A 488 -5.89 67.44 15.74
CA ASP A 488 -5.63 68.70 15.03
C ASP A 488 -6.56 68.90 13.83
N VAL A 489 -7.12 70.11 13.73
CA VAL A 489 -8.19 70.52 12.82
C VAL A 489 -7.70 71.56 11.79
N GLY A 490 -6.44 72.02 11.90
CA GLY A 490 -5.81 72.97 10.99
C GLY A 490 -5.82 74.42 11.49
N LEU A 491 -4.78 75.18 11.13
CA LEU A 491 -4.57 76.57 11.55
C LEU A 491 -5.04 77.61 10.52
N ASP A 492 -5.38 77.16 9.30
CA ASP A 492 -5.96 77.97 8.23
C ASP A 492 -6.87 77.11 7.33
N ALA A 493 -7.56 77.74 6.38
CA ALA A 493 -8.46 77.04 5.45
C ALA A 493 -7.75 75.96 4.63
N SER A 494 -6.48 76.16 4.23
CA SER A 494 -5.76 75.25 3.34
C SER A 494 -5.27 74.00 4.08
N THR A 495 -4.87 74.15 5.33
CA THR A 495 -4.49 73.05 6.23
C THR A 495 -5.72 72.25 6.66
N ALA A 496 -6.83 72.92 7.01
CA ALA A 496 -8.11 72.27 7.30
C ALA A 496 -8.65 71.49 6.08
N GLU A 497 -8.62 72.07 4.88
CA GLU A 497 -8.98 71.36 3.63
C GLU A 497 -8.06 70.18 3.33
N SER A 498 -6.76 70.31 3.60
CA SER A 498 -5.78 69.22 3.40
C SER A 498 -6.05 68.07 4.36
N PHE A 499 -6.23 68.37 5.65
CA PHE A 499 -6.60 67.39 6.67
C PHE A 499 -7.97 66.76 6.40
N HIS A 500 -8.94 67.50 5.87
CA HIS A 500 -10.21 66.93 5.40
C HIS A 500 -10.00 65.90 4.29
N ARG A 501 -9.18 66.18 3.28
CA ARG A 501 -8.88 65.24 2.19
C ARG A 501 -8.15 63.99 2.68
N VAL A 502 -7.22 64.12 3.63
CA VAL A 502 -6.54 62.98 4.28
C VAL A 502 -7.52 62.17 5.13
N HIS A 503 -8.38 62.83 5.90
CA HIS A 503 -9.44 62.17 6.68
C HIS A 503 -10.41 61.39 5.78
N THR A 504 -10.83 61.96 4.64
CA THR A 504 -11.64 61.25 3.63
C THR A 504 -10.90 60.08 2.96
N ALA A 505 -9.57 60.02 3.00
CA ALA A 505 -8.81 58.83 2.58
C ALA A 505 -8.83 57.75 3.67
N PHE A 506 -8.54 58.13 4.93
CA PHE A 506 -8.65 57.25 6.10
C PHE A 506 -10.05 56.61 6.24
N GLU A 507 -11.12 57.40 6.04
CA GLU A 507 -12.51 56.92 6.04
C GLU A 507 -12.82 55.89 4.93
N ARG A 508 -12.00 55.82 3.87
CA ARG A 508 -12.10 54.77 2.83
C ARG A 508 -11.26 53.54 3.20
N GLU A 509 -10.11 53.72 3.83
CA GLU A 509 -9.28 52.62 4.34
C GLU A 509 -10.01 51.82 5.43
N LEU A 510 -10.84 52.48 6.25
CA LEU A 510 -11.76 51.84 7.19
C LEU A 510 -12.78 50.90 6.54
N HIS A 511 -13.05 50.98 5.23
CA HIS A 511 -14.04 50.13 4.57
C HIS A 511 -13.72 48.63 4.72
N LEU A 512 -12.45 48.25 4.63
CA LEU A 512 -12.03 46.85 4.79
C LEU A 512 -12.29 46.32 6.21
N LEU A 513 -12.03 47.14 7.23
CA LEU A 513 -12.36 46.81 8.62
C LEU A 513 -13.88 46.70 8.83
N GLY A 514 -14.66 47.56 8.17
CA GLY A 514 -16.13 47.44 8.15
C GLY A 514 -16.63 46.14 7.51
N VAL A 515 -15.98 45.64 6.45
CA VAL A 515 -16.28 44.32 5.86
C VAL A 515 -15.93 43.19 6.84
N GLN A 516 -14.80 43.28 7.55
CA GLN A 516 -14.44 42.31 8.59
C GLN A 516 -15.44 42.30 9.77
N VAL A 517 -15.91 43.47 10.20
CA VAL A 517 -16.97 43.60 11.22
C VAL A 517 -18.28 42.98 10.73
N GLN A 518 -18.67 43.20 9.47
CA GLN A 518 -19.88 42.58 8.91
C GLN A 518 -19.74 41.05 8.83
N GLN A 519 -18.63 40.53 8.31
CA GLN A 519 -18.37 39.08 8.30
C GLN A 519 -18.38 38.46 9.71
N PHE A 520 -17.90 39.20 10.70
CA PHE A 520 -17.95 38.80 12.10
C PHE A 520 -19.39 38.75 12.65
N GLN A 521 -20.23 39.73 12.30
CA GLN A 521 -21.67 39.73 12.62
C GLN A 521 -22.41 38.57 11.92
N ASP A 522 -22.11 38.29 10.65
CA ASP A 522 -22.69 37.17 9.90
C ASP A 522 -22.32 35.82 10.56
N VAL A 523 -21.07 35.65 11.00
CA VAL A 523 -20.65 34.48 11.79
C VAL A 523 -21.31 34.46 13.18
N ALA A 524 -21.48 35.61 13.84
CA ALA A 524 -22.16 35.72 15.12
C ALA A 524 -23.60 35.23 15.05
N THR A 525 -24.38 35.69 14.06
CA THR A 525 -25.78 35.26 13.89
C THR A 525 -25.88 33.75 13.62
N ARG A 526 -25.00 33.20 12.78
CA ARG A 526 -24.92 31.75 12.54
C ARG A 526 -24.63 30.98 13.83
N LEU A 527 -23.66 31.41 14.63
CA LEU A 527 -23.33 30.76 15.91
C LEU A 527 -24.45 30.94 16.95
N GLN A 528 -25.13 32.08 17.00
CA GLN A 528 -26.32 32.30 17.86
C GLN A 528 -27.48 31.35 17.51
N THR A 529 -27.62 30.89 16.27
CA THR A 529 -28.61 29.85 15.93
C THR A 529 -28.17 28.42 16.31
N ALA A 530 -26.88 28.19 16.53
CA ALA A 530 -26.32 26.86 16.85
C ALA A 530 -26.10 26.65 18.37
N TYR A 531 -25.98 27.72 19.16
CA TYR A 531 -25.77 27.68 20.61
C TYR A 531 -26.97 28.25 21.37
N ALA A 532 -27.08 27.92 22.66
CA ALA A 532 -28.13 28.39 23.56
C ALA A 532 -27.57 28.70 24.96
N GLY A 533 -28.33 29.45 25.77
CA GLY A 533 -27.96 29.85 27.13
C GLY A 533 -26.69 30.69 27.17
N GLU A 534 -25.88 30.52 28.22
CA GLU A 534 -24.66 31.30 28.50
C GLU A 534 -23.72 31.42 27.28
N LYS A 535 -23.63 30.39 26.43
CA LYS A 535 -22.80 30.45 25.21
C LYS A 535 -23.38 31.39 24.15
N ALA A 536 -24.70 31.38 23.93
CA ALA A 536 -25.35 32.31 23.02
C ALA A 536 -25.28 33.75 23.53
N GLU A 537 -25.50 33.94 24.84
CA GLU A 537 -25.32 35.24 25.51
C GLU A 537 -23.88 35.75 25.38
N ALA A 538 -22.87 34.89 25.57
CA ALA A 538 -21.47 35.27 25.37
C ALA A 538 -21.15 35.64 23.91
N ILE A 539 -21.69 34.91 22.92
CA ILE A 539 -21.55 35.23 21.49
C ILE A 539 -22.19 36.60 21.19
N GLN A 540 -23.40 36.85 21.71
CA GLN A 540 -24.13 38.11 21.54
C GLN A 540 -23.44 39.29 22.21
N ASN A 541 -22.94 39.12 23.44
CA ASN A 541 -22.19 40.15 24.15
C ASN A 541 -20.91 40.54 23.38
N LYS A 542 -20.23 39.57 22.75
CA LYS A 542 -19.03 39.84 21.92
C LYS A 542 -19.37 40.51 20.59
N GLU A 543 -20.51 40.16 19.99
CA GLU A 543 -21.05 40.86 18.81
C GLU A 543 -21.33 42.33 19.15
N GLN A 544 -22.08 42.58 20.23
CA GLN A 544 -22.40 43.93 20.68
C GLN A 544 -21.15 44.75 21.06
N GLU A 545 -20.12 44.14 21.65
CA GLU A 545 -18.84 44.81 21.95
C GLU A 545 -18.14 45.29 20.68
N VAL A 546 -18.04 44.42 19.66
CA VAL A 546 -17.46 44.77 18.34
C VAL A 546 -18.31 45.83 17.63
N SER A 547 -19.63 45.64 17.58
CA SER A 547 -20.57 46.55 16.93
C SER A 547 -20.59 47.95 17.58
N ALA A 548 -20.51 48.03 18.91
CA ALA A 548 -20.44 49.29 19.65
C ALA A 548 -19.10 50.01 19.45
N ALA A 549 -17.97 49.27 19.48
CA ALA A 549 -16.64 49.85 19.23
C ALA A 549 -16.52 50.36 17.79
N TRP A 550 -17.06 49.62 16.82
CA TRP A 550 -17.12 50.02 15.41
C TRP A 550 -17.97 51.29 15.21
N GLN A 551 -19.17 51.34 15.80
CA GLN A 551 -20.02 52.53 15.71
C GLN A 551 -19.37 53.75 16.37
N ALA A 552 -18.70 53.58 17.52
CA ALA A 552 -17.96 54.67 18.18
C ALA A 552 -16.83 55.22 17.29
N LEU A 553 -16.11 54.36 16.56
CA LEU A 553 -15.10 54.77 15.58
C LEU A 553 -15.73 55.54 14.39
N LEU A 554 -16.89 55.11 13.88
CA LEU A 554 -17.62 55.82 12.83
C LEU A 554 -18.13 57.19 13.29
N ASP A 555 -18.67 57.27 14.52
CA ASP A 555 -19.16 58.51 15.11
C ASP A 555 -18.00 59.50 15.38
N ALA A 556 -16.84 59.00 15.85
CA ALA A 556 -15.62 59.79 15.98
C ALA A 556 -15.13 60.33 14.63
N CYS A 557 -15.16 59.51 13.57
CA CYS A 557 -14.83 59.95 12.21
C CYS A 557 -15.80 61.03 11.71
N ALA A 558 -17.12 60.84 11.88
CA ALA A 558 -18.13 61.81 11.48
C ALA A 558 -18.01 63.14 12.26
N GLY A 559 -17.70 63.07 13.57
CA GLY A 559 -17.39 64.22 14.41
C GLY A 559 -16.18 65.00 13.90
N ARG A 560 -15.04 64.32 13.68
CA ARG A 560 -13.83 64.92 13.12
C ARG A 560 -14.05 65.51 11.72
N ARG A 561 -14.78 64.81 10.85
CA ARG A 561 -15.14 65.30 9.51
C ARG A 561 -15.92 66.62 9.59
N THR A 562 -16.87 66.71 10.53
CA THR A 562 -17.67 67.91 10.78
C THR A 562 -16.80 69.07 11.28
N GLN A 563 -15.94 68.83 12.29
CA GLN A 563 -15.02 69.83 12.83
C GLN A 563 -14.06 70.40 11.76
N LEU A 564 -13.55 69.55 10.86
CA LEU A 564 -12.68 69.95 9.75
C LEU A 564 -13.41 70.84 8.72
N VAL A 565 -14.65 70.50 8.37
CA VAL A 565 -15.48 71.31 7.45
C VAL A 565 -15.86 72.65 8.09
N ASP A 566 -16.30 72.66 9.34
CA ASP A 566 -16.63 73.86 10.10
C ASP A 566 -15.42 74.80 10.25
N THR A 567 -14.23 74.26 10.49
CA THR A 567 -12.98 75.02 10.59
C THR A 567 -12.59 75.64 9.24
N ALA A 568 -12.66 74.87 8.14
CA ALA A 568 -12.40 75.38 6.80
C ALA A 568 -13.42 76.48 6.41
N ASP A 569 -14.70 76.28 6.73
CA ASP A 569 -15.76 77.28 6.54
C ASP A 569 -15.51 78.55 7.37
N LYS A 570 -15.10 78.42 8.64
CA LYS A 570 -14.72 79.56 9.49
C LYS A 570 -13.66 80.41 8.78
N PHE A 571 -12.53 79.81 8.41
CA PHE A 571 -11.43 80.54 7.79
C PHE A 571 -11.79 81.12 6.41
N ARG A 572 -12.57 80.39 5.61
CA ARG A 572 -13.10 80.88 4.32
C ARG A 572 -13.99 82.11 4.52
N PHE A 573 -14.92 82.08 5.47
CA PHE A 573 -15.76 83.22 5.83
C PHE A 573 -14.93 84.44 6.27
N PHE A 574 -13.95 84.28 7.17
CA PHE A 574 -13.13 85.41 7.62
C PHE A 574 -12.25 86.00 6.50
N SER A 575 -11.77 85.20 5.55
CA SER A 575 -11.12 85.73 4.34
C SER A 575 -12.12 86.54 3.52
N MET A 576 -13.26 85.96 3.13
CA MET A 576 -14.30 86.65 2.35
C MET A 576 -14.73 87.97 2.99
N ALA A 577 -14.94 87.99 4.31
CA ALA A 577 -15.30 89.20 5.04
C ALA A 577 -14.18 90.26 5.06
N ARG A 578 -12.91 89.86 5.26
CA ARG A 578 -11.74 90.77 5.17
C ARG A 578 -11.59 91.36 3.77
N ASP A 579 -11.74 90.51 2.76
CA ASP A 579 -11.48 90.84 1.36
C ASP A 579 -12.62 91.70 0.78
N LEU A 580 -13.85 91.57 1.30
CA LEU A 580 -14.96 92.49 1.05
C LEU A 580 -14.82 93.81 1.81
N LEU A 581 -14.44 93.81 3.10
CA LEU A 581 -14.28 95.03 3.89
C LEU A 581 -13.20 95.97 3.32
N SER A 582 -12.03 95.43 2.96
CA SER A 582 -10.94 96.19 2.36
C SER A 582 -11.27 96.71 0.95
N TRP A 583 -12.04 95.95 0.16
CA TRP A 583 -12.57 96.43 -1.12
C TRP A 583 -13.61 97.55 -0.94
N MET A 584 -14.56 97.43 0.00
CA MET A 584 -15.53 98.50 0.29
C MET A 584 -14.87 99.78 0.79
N GLU A 585 -13.83 99.67 1.61
CA GLU A 585 -13.02 100.82 2.03
C GLU A 585 -12.31 101.49 0.84
N SER A 586 -11.80 100.72 -0.11
CA SER A 586 -11.23 101.25 -1.36
C SER A 586 -12.28 102.02 -2.17
N ILE A 587 -13.49 101.46 -2.35
CA ILE A 587 -14.60 102.11 -3.06
C ILE A 587 -15.07 103.39 -2.36
N ILE A 588 -15.25 103.36 -1.03
CA ILE A 588 -15.59 104.55 -0.23
C ILE A 588 -14.55 105.65 -0.43
N ARG A 589 -13.27 105.31 -0.37
CA ARG A 589 -12.18 106.27 -0.60
C ARG A 589 -12.14 106.80 -2.04
N GLN A 590 -12.45 105.98 -3.04
CA GLN A 590 -12.61 106.42 -4.44
C GLN A 590 -13.82 107.34 -4.63
N ILE A 591 -14.90 107.18 -3.84
CA ILE A 591 -16.07 108.05 -3.84
C ILE A 591 -15.73 109.41 -3.22
N GLU A 592 -14.95 109.43 -2.13
CA GLU A 592 -14.60 110.64 -1.36
C GLU A 592 -13.51 111.53 -2.01
N THR A 593 -12.57 110.93 -2.75
CA THR A 593 -11.34 111.64 -3.22
C THR A 593 -11.45 112.38 -4.56
N GLN A 594 -12.65 112.50 -5.15
CA GLN A 594 -12.83 113.08 -6.50
C GLN A 594 -12.95 114.61 -6.49
N GLU A 595 -12.55 115.24 -7.60
CA GLU A 595 -12.57 116.70 -7.76
C GLU A 595 -14.00 117.31 -7.80
N ARG A 596 -14.09 118.59 -7.43
CA ARG A 596 -15.30 119.41 -7.59
C ARG A 596 -15.50 119.79 -9.07
N PRO A 597 -16.65 119.49 -9.70
CA PRO A 597 -16.91 119.87 -11.09
C PRO A 597 -16.99 121.40 -11.25
N ARG A 598 -16.65 121.89 -12.45
CA ARG A 598 -16.56 123.33 -12.78
C ARG A 598 -17.53 123.79 -13.85
N ASP A 599 -18.01 122.87 -14.68
CA ASP A 599 -18.99 123.09 -15.76
C ASP A 599 -19.85 121.84 -15.99
N VAL A 600 -20.88 121.97 -16.83
CA VAL A 600 -21.83 120.88 -17.16
C VAL A 600 -21.10 119.63 -17.65
N SER A 601 -20.09 119.77 -18.51
CA SER A 601 -19.32 118.65 -19.06
C SER A 601 -18.49 117.92 -18.00
N SER A 602 -17.93 118.64 -17.02
CA SER A 602 -17.24 118.05 -15.86
C SER A 602 -18.21 117.25 -14.98
N VAL A 603 -19.42 117.76 -14.75
CA VAL A 603 -20.45 117.04 -13.97
C VAL A 603 -20.85 115.74 -14.70
N GLU A 604 -21.16 115.81 -15.99
CA GLU A 604 -21.55 114.64 -16.78
C GLU A 604 -20.46 113.56 -16.86
N LEU A 605 -19.19 113.95 -16.90
CA LEU A 605 -18.05 113.02 -16.86
C LEU A 605 -17.91 112.35 -15.50
N LEU A 606 -17.99 113.12 -14.40
CA LEU A 606 -17.96 112.58 -13.04
C LEU A 606 -19.18 111.68 -12.76
N MET A 607 -20.35 111.99 -13.31
CA MET A 607 -21.53 111.13 -13.23
C MET A 607 -21.32 109.79 -13.96
N LYS A 608 -20.73 109.79 -15.17
CA LYS A 608 -20.38 108.54 -15.88
C LYS A 608 -19.37 107.70 -15.12
N TYR A 609 -18.37 108.34 -14.49
CA TYR A 609 -17.40 107.64 -13.63
C TYR A 609 -18.08 107.04 -12.38
N HIS A 610 -18.98 107.78 -11.74
CA HIS A 610 -19.73 107.33 -10.56
C HIS A 610 -20.71 106.18 -10.89
N GLN A 611 -21.29 106.17 -12.09
CA GLN A 611 -22.03 105.01 -12.63
C GLN A 611 -21.12 103.78 -12.86
N GLY A 612 -19.86 103.99 -13.24
CA GLY A 612 -18.85 102.93 -13.31
C GLY A 612 -18.60 102.27 -11.95
N ILE A 613 -18.46 103.07 -10.89
CA ILE A 613 -18.35 102.55 -9.51
C ILE A 613 -19.60 101.73 -9.13
N ASN A 614 -20.80 102.14 -9.54
CA ASN A 614 -22.02 101.37 -9.28
C ASN A 614 -22.02 100.00 -9.98
N ALA A 615 -21.51 99.95 -11.23
CA ALA A 615 -21.35 98.69 -11.94
C ALA A 615 -20.35 97.75 -11.22
N GLU A 616 -19.25 98.27 -10.68
CA GLU A 616 -18.34 97.48 -9.85
C GLU A 616 -19.04 96.93 -8.59
N ILE A 617 -19.84 97.76 -7.91
CA ILE A 617 -20.64 97.35 -6.74
C ILE A 617 -21.60 96.19 -7.10
N GLU A 618 -22.33 96.31 -8.21
CA GLU A 618 -23.24 95.25 -8.66
C GLU A 618 -22.51 93.96 -9.06
N THR A 619 -21.33 94.03 -9.71
CA THR A 619 -20.55 92.81 -10.00
C THR A 619 -20.13 92.05 -8.73
N ARG A 620 -19.95 92.74 -7.60
CA ARG A 620 -19.62 92.13 -6.31
C ARG A 620 -20.83 91.66 -5.51
N SER A 621 -22.06 91.96 -5.94
CA SER A 621 -23.30 91.61 -5.22
C SER A 621 -23.39 90.12 -4.87
N LYS A 622 -23.00 89.22 -5.78
CA LYS A 622 -22.93 87.76 -5.54
C LYS A 622 -21.94 87.35 -4.44
N ASN A 623 -20.81 88.05 -4.33
CA ASN A 623 -19.81 87.76 -3.30
C ASN A 623 -20.31 88.18 -1.91
N PHE A 624 -21.12 89.24 -1.83
CA PHE A 624 -21.83 89.59 -0.60
C PHE A 624 -22.85 88.52 -0.21
N SER A 625 -23.71 88.08 -1.14
CA SER A 625 -24.66 86.98 -0.89
C SER A 625 -23.94 85.74 -0.35
N ALA A 626 -22.91 85.23 -1.03
CA ALA A 626 -22.17 84.06 -0.59
C ALA A 626 -21.45 84.26 0.77
N CYS A 627 -21.00 85.47 1.10
CA CYS A 627 -20.38 85.76 2.40
C CYS A 627 -21.40 85.82 3.54
N LEU A 628 -22.60 86.35 3.28
CA LEU A 628 -23.70 86.41 4.24
C LEU A 628 -24.28 85.01 4.47
N GLU A 629 -24.63 84.29 3.39
CA GLU A 629 -25.13 82.90 3.40
C GLU A 629 -24.18 81.96 4.17
N LEU A 630 -22.87 82.05 3.91
CA LEU A 630 -21.87 81.24 4.63
C LEU A 630 -21.84 81.57 6.13
N GLY A 631 -21.80 82.86 6.49
CA GLY A 631 -21.79 83.28 7.90
C GLY A 631 -23.10 82.90 8.63
N GLU A 632 -24.25 83.08 7.99
CA GLU A 632 -25.55 82.66 8.52
C GLU A 632 -25.63 81.14 8.69
N SER A 633 -25.08 80.35 7.74
CA SER A 633 -25.00 78.88 7.88
C SER A 633 -24.12 78.43 9.07
N LEU A 634 -23.08 79.20 9.41
CA LEU A 634 -22.22 78.93 10.57
C LEU A 634 -22.91 79.31 11.88
N LEU A 635 -23.71 80.38 11.89
CA LEU A 635 -24.55 80.74 13.04
C LEU A 635 -25.69 79.73 13.26
N GLN A 636 -26.32 79.23 12.19
CA GLN A 636 -27.35 78.18 12.26
C GLN A 636 -26.78 76.86 12.79
N ARG A 637 -25.54 76.52 12.42
CA ARG A 637 -24.76 75.40 12.98
C ARG A 637 -24.30 75.59 14.44
N GLN A 638 -24.53 76.76 15.04
CA GLN A 638 -24.00 77.13 16.37
C GLN A 638 -22.47 76.96 16.47
N HIS A 639 -21.75 77.32 15.40
CA HIS A 639 -20.30 77.20 15.34
C HIS A 639 -19.61 77.90 16.52
N GLN A 640 -18.53 77.32 17.06
CA GLN A 640 -17.87 77.79 18.30
C GLN A 640 -17.47 79.28 18.27
N ALA A 641 -17.15 79.81 17.08
CA ALA A 641 -16.83 81.22 16.86
C ALA A 641 -18.05 82.11 16.53
N SER A 642 -19.27 81.74 16.94
CA SER A 642 -20.51 82.43 16.55
C SER A 642 -20.52 83.93 16.90
N GLU A 643 -19.91 84.33 18.01
CA GLU A 643 -19.82 85.75 18.39
C GLU A 643 -18.92 86.53 17.42
N GLU A 644 -17.72 86.01 17.12
CA GLU A 644 -16.79 86.60 16.13
C GLU A 644 -17.45 86.69 14.73
N ILE A 645 -18.19 85.64 14.34
CA ILE A 645 -18.87 85.55 13.04
C ILE A 645 -20.02 86.57 12.96
N ARG A 646 -20.82 86.71 14.02
CA ARG A 646 -21.92 87.67 14.07
C ARG A 646 -21.42 89.11 14.05
N GLU A 647 -20.36 89.42 14.80
CA GLU A 647 -19.71 90.73 14.73
C GLU A 647 -19.20 91.02 13.31
N LYS A 648 -18.53 90.04 12.67
CA LYS A 648 -17.98 90.22 11.33
C LYS A 648 -19.08 90.37 10.25
N LEU A 649 -20.19 89.65 10.36
CA LEU A 649 -21.38 89.86 9.53
C LEU A 649 -21.94 91.28 9.69
N GLN A 650 -22.07 91.77 10.92
CA GLN A 650 -22.54 93.14 11.20
C GLN A 650 -21.57 94.19 10.63
N GLN A 651 -20.25 94.00 10.75
CA GLN A 651 -19.25 94.87 10.13
C GLN A 651 -19.41 94.91 8.59
N VAL A 652 -19.56 93.75 7.93
CA VAL A 652 -19.74 93.66 6.47
C VAL A 652 -21.04 94.34 6.03
N MET A 653 -22.16 94.09 6.72
CA MET A 653 -23.46 94.72 6.41
C MET A 653 -23.42 96.23 6.62
N SER A 654 -22.83 96.70 7.73
CA SER A 654 -22.71 98.12 8.05
C SER A 654 -21.86 98.86 7.02
N ARG A 655 -20.68 98.33 6.67
CA ARG A 655 -19.79 98.93 5.67
C ARG A 655 -20.37 98.89 4.25
N ARG A 656 -21.17 97.86 3.91
CA ARG A 656 -21.93 97.81 2.64
C ARG A 656 -23.01 98.90 2.59
N LYS A 657 -23.72 99.11 3.69
CA LYS A 657 -24.71 100.19 3.81
C LYS A 657 -24.03 101.56 3.67
N GLU A 658 -22.95 101.82 4.41
CA GLU A 658 -22.19 103.07 4.34
C GLU A 658 -21.65 103.35 2.92
N MET A 659 -21.13 102.34 2.23
CA MET A 659 -20.67 102.45 0.84
C MET A 659 -21.80 102.90 -0.09
N ASN A 660 -22.97 102.27 0.02
CA ASN A 660 -24.14 102.62 -0.80
C ASN A 660 -24.68 104.00 -0.44
N GLU A 661 -24.74 104.38 0.85
CA GLU A 661 -25.18 105.70 1.29
C GLU A 661 -24.24 106.82 0.80
N LYS A 662 -22.91 106.59 0.83
CA LYS A 662 -21.93 107.51 0.24
C LYS A 662 -22.01 107.58 -1.28
N TRP A 663 -22.34 106.47 -1.95
CA TRP A 663 -22.60 106.45 -3.38
C TRP A 663 -23.84 107.28 -3.73
N GLU A 664 -24.98 107.05 -3.09
CA GLU A 664 -26.24 107.78 -3.32
C GLU A 664 -26.13 109.27 -2.98
N ALA A 665 -25.56 109.60 -1.81
CA ALA A 665 -25.38 110.99 -1.39
C ALA A 665 -24.52 111.79 -2.38
N ARG A 666 -23.46 111.18 -2.94
CA ARG A 666 -22.64 111.83 -3.98
C ARG A 666 -23.32 111.83 -5.35
N TRP A 667 -24.12 110.82 -5.69
CA TRP A 667 -24.91 110.79 -6.94
C TRP A 667 -25.94 111.92 -6.96
N GLU A 668 -26.73 112.07 -5.89
CA GLU A 668 -27.68 113.16 -5.69
C GLU A 668 -26.98 114.53 -5.62
N ARG A 669 -25.77 114.62 -5.02
CA ARG A 669 -24.98 115.86 -5.06
C ARG A 669 -24.49 116.21 -6.47
N LEU A 670 -24.03 115.24 -7.26
CA LEU A 670 -23.66 115.46 -8.66
C LEU A 670 -24.88 115.87 -9.50
N ARG A 671 -26.06 115.28 -9.26
CA ARG A 671 -27.32 115.68 -9.89
C ARG A 671 -27.70 117.13 -9.57
N MET A 672 -27.70 117.53 -8.30
CA MET A 672 -27.96 118.93 -7.92
C MET A 672 -26.94 119.89 -8.55
N LEU A 673 -25.66 119.49 -8.64
CA LEU A 673 -24.63 120.31 -9.31
C LEU A 673 -24.85 120.37 -10.83
N LEU A 674 -25.36 119.31 -11.46
CA LEU A 674 -25.73 119.33 -12.88
C LEU A 674 -26.85 120.34 -13.13
N GLU A 675 -27.91 120.30 -12.31
CA GLU A 675 -29.05 121.22 -12.39
C GLU A 675 -28.60 122.69 -12.18
N VAL A 676 -27.71 122.96 -11.22
CA VAL A 676 -27.14 124.29 -10.97
C VAL A 676 -26.21 124.76 -12.09
N CYS A 677 -25.36 123.88 -12.65
CA CYS A 677 -24.50 124.22 -13.79
C CYS A 677 -25.32 124.45 -15.08
N GLN A 678 -26.41 123.71 -15.28
CA GLN A 678 -27.34 123.94 -16.39
C GLN A 678 -28.09 125.26 -16.21
N PHE A 679 -28.62 125.54 -15.00
CA PHE A 679 -29.22 126.83 -14.67
C PHE A 679 -28.25 127.99 -14.92
N SER A 680 -27.02 127.92 -14.41
CA SER A 680 -26.00 128.97 -14.61
C SER A 680 -25.69 129.20 -16.09
N ARG A 681 -25.51 128.13 -16.88
CA ARG A 681 -25.31 128.23 -18.34
C ARG A 681 -26.50 128.91 -19.01
N ASP A 682 -27.72 128.48 -18.69
CA ASP A 682 -28.93 128.93 -19.37
C ASP A 682 -29.34 130.36 -18.93
N ALA A 683 -29.03 130.74 -17.68
CA ALA A 683 -29.13 132.09 -17.17
C ALA A 683 -28.13 133.03 -17.86
N SER A 684 -26.85 132.68 -17.98
CA SER A 684 -25.88 133.51 -18.72
C SER A 684 -26.22 133.64 -20.21
N VAL A 685 -26.82 132.60 -20.82
CA VAL A 685 -27.36 132.66 -22.19
C VAL A 685 -28.56 133.61 -22.30
N ALA A 686 -29.41 133.69 -21.27
CA ALA A 686 -30.56 134.59 -21.24
C ALA A 686 -30.16 136.05 -20.91
N GLU A 687 -29.20 136.26 -20.01
CA GLU A 687 -28.59 137.56 -19.70
C GLU A 687 -27.91 138.15 -20.95
N ALA A 688 -27.10 137.36 -21.65
CA ALA A 688 -26.48 137.76 -22.91
C ALA A 688 -27.52 138.11 -24.00
N TRP A 689 -28.69 137.46 -24.00
CA TRP A 689 -29.78 137.82 -24.90
C TRP A 689 -30.43 139.16 -24.53
N LEU A 690 -30.70 139.40 -23.23
CA LEU A 690 -31.25 140.67 -22.74
C LEU A 690 -30.34 141.86 -23.07
N ILE A 691 -29.05 141.74 -22.76
CA ILE A 691 -28.03 142.77 -23.06
C ILE A 691 -27.97 143.05 -24.57
N ALA A 692 -28.19 142.04 -25.42
CA ALA A 692 -28.24 142.23 -26.87
C ALA A 692 -29.51 142.97 -27.37
N GLN A 693 -30.59 143.03 -26.58
CA GLN A 693 -31.80 143.81 -26.91
C GLN A 693 -31.82 145.22 -26.31
N GLU A 694 -31.09 145.46 -25.22
CA GLU A 694 -31.07 146.75 -24.51
C GLU A 694 -30.76 147.97 -25.42
N PRO A 695 -29.78 147.93 -26.36
CA PRO A 695 -29.54 149.05 -27.29
C PRO A 695 -30.68 149.33 -28.27
N TYR A 696 -31.55 148.34 -28.53
CA TYR A 696 -32.74 148.54 -29.37
C TYR A 696 -33.87 149.22 -28.59
N LEU A 697 -34.04 148.87 -27.31
CA LEU A 697 -35.08 149.46 -26.44
C LEU A 697 -34.75 150.91 -26.00
N ALA A 698 -33.47 151.26 -25.87
CA ALA A 698 -33.05 152.62 -25.55
C ALA A 698 -33.22 153.65 -26.70
N SER A 699 -33.66 153.20 -27.89
CA SER A 699 -33.79 154.04 -29.09
C SER A 699 -35.04 154.93 -29.06
N GLY A 700 -34.88 156.18 -28.65
CA GLY A 700 -35.95 157.21 -28.67
C GLY A 700 -36.29 157.81 -30.05
N ASP A 701 -35.86 157.20 -31.16
CA ASP A 701 -36.26 157.63 -32.52
C ASP A 701 -37.58 156.98 -32.94
N PHE A 702 -38.63 157.79 -33.03
CA PHE A 702 -39.96 157.38 -33.45
C PHE A 702 -40.17 157.40 -34.97
N GLY A 703 -39.17 157.84 -35.75
CA GLY A 703 -39.23 157.93 -37.21
C GLY A 703 -39.95 159.19 -37.71
N HIS A 704 -39.41 159.83 -38.76
CA HIS A 704 -39.90 161.12 -39.25
C HIS A 704 -40.88 160.99 -40.45
N THR A 705 -41.18 159.75 -40.87
CA THR A 705 -42.08 159.44 -42.01
C THR A 705 -42.89 158.18 -41.73
N VAL A 706 -44.12 158.09 -42.26
CA VAL A 706 -45.02 156.94 -42.00
C VAL A 706 -44.38 155.59 -42.33
N ASP A 707 -43.63 155.49 -43.44
CA ASP A 707 -42.91 154.28 -43.83
C ASP A 707 -41.74 153.93 -42.88
N SER A 708 -41.08 154.93 -42.26
CA SER A 708 -40.14 154.67 -41.15
C SER A 708 -40.84 154.22 -39.87
N VAL A 709 -42.03 154.77 -39.54
CA VAL A 709 -42.82 154.34 -38.38
C VAL A 709 -43.31 152.91 -38.57
N GLU A 710 -43.84 152.54 -39.74
CA GLU A 710 -44.24 151.15 -40.03
C GLU A 710 -43.07 150.16 -39.94
N LYS A 711 -41.85 150.56 -40.34
CA LYS A 711 -40.66 149.72 -40.21
C LYS A 711 -40.20 149.59 -38.76
N LEU A 712 -40.33 150.64 -37.96
CA LEU A 712 -40.13 150.59 -36.50
C LEU A 712 -41.18 149.68 -35.83
N ILE A 713 -42.46 149.80 -36.19
CA ILE A 713 -43.55 148.94 -35.69
C ILE A 713 -43.29 147.48 -36.05
N LYS A 714 -43.01 147.15 -37.33
CA LYS A 714 -42.70 145.77 -37.75
C LYS A 714 -41.45 145.20 -37.08
N ARG A 715 -40.47 146.05 -36.72
CA ARG A 715 -39.30 145.67 -35.92
C ARG A 715 -39.66 145.47 -34.45
N HIS A 716 -40.61 146.24 -33.91
CA HIS A 716 -41.13 146.07 -32.56
C HIS A 716 -41.97 144.80 -32.44
N GLU A 717 -42.88 144.52 -33.39
CA GLU A 717 -43.61 143.25 -33.47
C GLU A 717 -42.66 142.04 -33.57
N ALA A 718 -41.53 142.18 -34.28
CA ALA A 718 -40.52 141.14 -34.37
C ALA A 718 -39.76 140.96 -33.04
N PHE A 719 -39.47 142.05 -32.34
CA PHE A 719 -38.94 142.01 -30.97
C PHE A 719 -39.94 141.37 -30.00
N GLU A 720 -41.20 141.80 -29.97
CA GLU A 720 -42.27 141.22 -29.15
C GLU A 720 -42.42 139.70 -29.39
N LYS A 721 -42.40 139.26 -30.66
CA LYS A 721 -42.42 137.82 -31.01
C LYS A 721 -41.17 137.09 -30.51
N SER A 722 -40.00 137.73 -30.49
CA SER A 722 -38.79 137.15 -29.90
C SER A 722 -38.86 137.10 -28.37
N THR A 723 -39.35 138.15 -27.71
CA THR A 723 -39.54 138.20 -26.26
C THR A 723 -40.57 137.16 -25.82
N ALA A 724 -41.65 136.96 -26.58
CA ALA A 724 -42.62 135.91 -26.36
C ALA A 724 -42.02 134.50 -26.49
N SER A 725 -41.09 134.28 -27.44
CA SER A 725 -40.40 132.97 -27.58
C SER A 725 -39.30 132.75 -26.54
N TRP A 726 -38.82 133.80 -25.87
CA TRP A 726 -37.94 133.71 -24.71
C TRP A 726 -38.68 133.65 -23.37
N ALA A 727 -39.97 134.03 -23.32
CA ALA A 727 -40.77 134.00 -22.09
C ALA A 727 -40.81 132.61 -21.44
N GLU A 728 -40.86 131.52 -22.23
CA GLU A 728 -40.79 130.15 -21.70
C GLU A 728 -39.42 129.80 -21.08
N ARG A 729 -38.33 130.44 -21.55
CA ARG A 729 -36.98 130.28 -20.97
C ARG A 729 -36.82 131.08 -19.68
N PHE A 730 -37.34 132.30 -19.65
CA PHE A 730 -37.39 133.07 -18.39
C PHE A 730 -38.28 132.37 -17.35
N ALA A 731 -39.46 131.87 -17.72
CA ALA A 731 -40.31 131.06 -16.86
C ALA A 731 -39.72 129.68 -16.48
N ALA A 732 -38.62 129.25 -17.11
CA ALA A 732 -37.82 128.11 -16.66
C ALA A 732 -36.75 128.54 -15.63
N LEU A 733 -36.18 129.74 -15.77
CA LEU A 733 -35.24 130.35 -14.80
C LEU A 733 -35.94 130.92 -13.56
N GLU A 734 -37.24 131.25 -13.63
CA GLU A 734 -38.07 131.61 -12.47
C GLU A 734 -38.39 130.42 -11.54
N LYS A 735 -38.13 129.19 -11.98
CA LYS A 735 -38.30 127.99 -11.16
C LYS A 735 -37.06 127.82 -10.29
N PRO A 736 -37.19 127.79 -8.96
CA PRO A 736 -36.05 127.63 -8.07
C PRO A 736 -35.38 126.28 -8.32
N THR A 737 -34.04 126.27 -8.34
CA THR A 737 -33.25 125.04 -8.43
C THR A 737 -33.51 124.13 -7.22
N THR A 738 -33.22 122.83 -7.35
CA THR A 738 -33.33 121.89 -6.21
C THR A 738 -32.42 122.25 -5.03
N LEU A 739 -31.34 123.01 -5.29
CA LEU A 739 -30.48 123.59 -4.28
C LEU A 739 -31.20 124.72 -3.51
N GLU A 740 -31.79 125.70 -4.21
CA GLU A 740 -32.60 126.75 -3.57
C GLU A 740 -33.80 126.21 -2.80
N LEU A 741 -34.46 125.15 -3.30
CA LEU A 741 -35.56 124.51 -2.58
C LEU A 741 -35.09 123.89 -1.27
N LYS A 742 -33.90 123.27 -1.25
CA LYS A 742 -33.29 122.74 -0.02
C LYS A 742 -32.79 123.86 0.90
N GLU A 743 -32.24 124.97 0.37
CA GLU A 743 -31.86 126.13 1.17
C GLU A 743 -33.08 126.83 1.80
N ARG A 744 -34.19 126.99 1.07
CA ARG A 744 -35.45 127.51 1.63
C ARG A 744 -36.02 126.59 2.71
N GLN A 745 -35.98 125.26 2.52
CA GLN A 745 -36.37 124.29 3.55
C GLN A 745 -35.44 124.29 4.78
N ILE A 746 -34.16 124.66 4.62
CA ILE A 746 -33.24 124.88 5.74
C ILE A 746 -33.56 126.20 6.46
N ALA A 747 -33.89 127.27 5.72
CA ALA A 747 -34.24 128.58 6.28
C ALA A 747 -35.63 128.62 6.96
N GLU A 748 -36.57 127.74 6.58
CA GLU A 748 -37.88 127.59 7.22
C GLU A 748 -37.87 126.71 8.49
N ARG A 749 -36.71 126.12 8.87
CA ARG A 749 -36.56 125.50 10.19
C ARG A 749 -36.45 126.58 11.27
N PRO A 750 -37.32 126.60 12.29
CA PRO A 750 -37.23 127.60 13.35
C PRO A 750 -35.93 127.41 14.16
N ALA A 751 -35.23 128.51 14.39
CA ALA A 751 -33.98 128.53 15.14
C ALA A 751 -34.24 128.60 16.65
N GLU A 752 -34.42 127.44 17.28
CA GLU A 752 -33.93 127.24 18.65
C GLU A 752 -32.49 126.70 18.57
N GLU A 753 -31.67 127.05 19.57
CA GLU A 753 -30.23 126.72 19.71
C GLU A 753 -29.27 127.29 18.65
N THR A 754 -29.02 128.61 18.71
CA THR A 754 -27.73 129.18 18.27
C THR A 754 -26.65 128.96 19.34
N GLY A 755 -25.77 127.98 19.12
CA GLY A 755 -24.42 127.90 19.69
C GLY A 755 -23.38 128.37 18.67
N PRO A 756 -22.23 128.93 19.08
CA PRO A 756 -21.45 129.84 18.22
C PRO A 756 -20.69 129.19 17.05
N GLN A 757 -20.40 130.04 16.06
CA GLN A 757 -19.50 129.80 14.93
C GLN A 757 -18.04 129.59 15.38
N GLU A 758 -17.27 128.89 14.56
CA GLU A 758 -15.97 129.33 13.97
C GLU A 758 -15.56 128.26 12.93
N GLU A 759 -15.74 128.53 11.63
CA GLU A 759 -14.72 129.03 10.69
C GLU A 759 -13.50 128.11 10.51
N GLU A 760 -13.42 127.45 9.33
CA GLU A 760 -12.20 126.78 8.87
C GLU A 760 -11.15 127.81 8.45
N GLY A 761 -10.21 128.13 9.36
CA GLY A 761 -8.98 128.82 9.02
C GLY A 761 -7.85 127.85 8.69
N GLU A 762 -7.33 127.87 7.47
CA GLU A 762 -6.16 127.06 7.09
C GLU A 762 -4.91 127.49 7.88
N THR A 763 -4.27 126.59 8.65
CA THR A 763 -2.83 126.24 8.51
C THR A 763 -2.37 125.13 9.46
N ALA A 764 -1.23 124.53 9.12
CA ALA A 764 -0.63 123.34 9.73
C ALA A 764 -0.22 123.48 11.21
N GLY A 765 -0.30 122.38 11.98
CA GLY A 765 0.36 122.25 13.29
C GLY A 765 0.00 120.98 14.08
N GLU A 766 0.98 120.09 14.21
CA GLU A 766 1.22 119.06 15.25
C GLU A 766 0.10 118.62 16.23
N ALA A 767 -0.09 117.30 16.34
CA ALA A 767 -0.69 116.64 17.51
C ALA A 767 0.27 116.75 18.73
N PRO A 768 -0.16 116.62 20.01
CA PRO A 768 -0.69 115.33 20.52
C PRO A 768 -1.66 115.35 21.74
N VAL A 769 -2.20 114.17 22.09
CA VAL A 769 -2.40 113.63 23.48
C VAL A 769 -3.16 114.55 24.48
N SER A 770 -4.36 114.28 25.03
CA SER A 770 -5.05 113.04 25.42
C SER A 770 -6.03 113.32 26.60
N HIS A 771 -6.77 112.27 27.03
CA HIS A 771 -7.18 111.95 28.41
C HIS A 771 -8.34 112.68 29.15
N HIS A 772 -9.36 111.86 29.44
CA HIS A 772 -10.23 111.79 30.65
C HIS A 772 -11.24 112.94 30.93
N ALA A 773 -12.56 112.70 30.89
CA ALA A 773 -13.44 111.91 31.81
C ALA A 773 -13.94 112.78 33.01
N ALA A 774 -14.94 112.41 33.84
CA ALA A 774 -15.70 111.16 34.01
C ALA A 774 -17.08 111.43 34.68
N THR A 775 -18.00 110.44 34.60
CA THR A 775 -19.08 110.17 35.61
C THR A 775 -20.18 111.26 35.80
N GLU A 776 -21.36 111.00 36.41
CA GLU A 776 -21.85 109.80 37.12
C GLU A 776 -23.36 109.46 36.88
N ARG A 777 -23.81 108.39 37.56
CA ARG A 777 -25.13 107.70 37.70
C ARG A 777 -26.31 108.67 38.05
N THR A 778 -27.61 108.31 38.07
CA THR A 778 -28.28 107.09 38.62
C THR A 778 -29.72 106.83 38.08
N SER A 779 -30.15 105.56 38.03
CA SER A 779 -31.58 105.10 38.09
C SER A 779 -32.10 105.08 39.55
N PRO A 780 -33.42 104.95 39.89
CA PRO A 780 -34.29 103.76 39.62
C PRO A 780 -35.83 104.04 39.54
N GLY A 781 -36.70 102.99 39.53
CA GLY A 781 -38.17 103.06 39.77
C GLY A 781 -39.04 103.23 38.51
N GLU A 782 -40.06 102.44 38.12
CA GLU A 782 -41.07 101.58 38.80
C GLU A 782 -42.19 102.41 39.49
N GLU A 783 -43.52 102.25 39.27
CA GLU A 783 -44.42 101.34 38.51
C GLU A 783 -45.40 102.17 37.60
N GLU A 784 -46.54 101.77 36.96
CA GLU A 784 -47.37 100.55 36.75
C GLU A 784 -48.29 100.78 35.50
N GLY A 785 -48.87 99.73 34.89
CA GLY A 785 -50.18 99.74 34.19
C GLY A 785 -50.18 99.79 32.64
N THR A 786 -51.04 99.08 31.90
CA THR A 786 -51.96 97.95 32.23
C THR A 786 -52.28 97.16 30.93
N TRP A 787 -52.72 95.89 31.02
CA TRP A 787 -52.92 94.97 29.87
C TRP A 787 -54.31 95.04 29.18
N PRO A 788 -54.48 94.45 27.97
CA PRO A 788 -54.99 93.07 27.93
C PRO A 788 -54.35 92.12 26.87
N GLN A 789 -54.01 90.90 27.31
CA GLN A 789 -54.35 89.57 26.75
C GLN A 789 -54.78 89.43 25.26
N ASN A 790 -54.42 88.40 24.47
CA ASN A 790 -53.72 87.09 24.66
C ASN A 790 -53.65 86.37 23.27
N LEU A 791 -53.03 85.22 22.94
CA LEU A 791 -52.08 84.18 23.46
C LEU A 791 -51.13 83.90 22.24
N GLN A 792 -49.80 83.76 22.31
CA GLN A 792 -48.91 82.74 22.91
C GLN A 792 -48.74 81.44 22.09
N GLN A 793 -47.49 80.92 22.04
CA GLN A 793 -47.02 79.85 21.13
C GLN A 793 -46.77 78.47 21.86
N PRO A 794 -45.82 77.57 21.47
CA PRO A 794 -45.98 76.09 21.42
C PRO A 794 -45.34 75.40 22.67
N PRO A 795 -44.75 74.17 22.70
CA PRO A 795 -44.70 72.97 21.82
C PRO A 795 -45.12 71.69 22.65
N PRO A 796 -44.54 70.45 22.59
CA PRO A 796 -43.66 69.75 21.63
C PRO A 796 -44.23 68.35 21.14
N PRO A 797 -43.77 67.10 21.47
CA PRO A 797 -43.95 65.93 20.55
C PRO A 797 -44.57 64.63 21.17
N GLY A 798 -44.75 63.56 20.37
CA GLY A 798 -45.13 62.23 20.93
C GLY A 798 -45.68 61.16 19.96
N GLN A 799 -44.80 60.59 19.12
CA GLN A 799 -44.67 59.17 18.73
C GLN A 799 -45.75 58.08 19.03
N HIS A 800 -45.98 57.19 18.04
CA HIS A 800 -46.59 55.82 18.09
C HIS A 800 -48.09 55.72 18.49
N GLU A 801 -48.93 54.78 18.01
CA GLU A 801 -48.76 53.63 17.08
C GLU A 801 -50.07 53.23 16.35
N ASP A 802 -49.96 52.36 15.34
CA ASP A 802 -51.00 51.49 14.70
C ASP A 802 -52.24 52.11 14.00
N GLY A 803 -52.82 51.40 13.00
CA GLY A 803 -54.05 51.90 12.33
C GLY A 803 -54.68 51.15 11.13
N GLN A 804 -53.91 50.43 10.30
CA GLN A 804 -54.37 49.36 9.36
C GLN A 804 -55.41 49.66 8.21
N LYS A 805 -55.00 49.43 6.94
CA LYS A 805 -55.82 49.30 5.67
C LYS A 805 -56.49 50.59 5.14
N SER A 806 -56.73 50.82 3.83
CA SER A 806 -57.00 49.89 2.70
C SER A 806 -56.56 50.44 1.31
N ALA A 807 -56.73 49.63 0.26
CA ALA A 807 -56.18 49.77 -1.11
C ALA A 807 -56.95 50.68 -2.10
N GLY A 808 -56.34 50.91 -3.28
CA GLY A 808 -56.88 51.62 -4.46
C GLY A 808 -55.83 52.58 -5.06
N ASP A 809 -54.81 52.14 -5.80
CA ASP A 809 -54.81 51.59 -7.17
C ASP A 809 -55.10 52.62 -8.28
N GLU A 810 -54.06 52.99 -9.04
CA GLU A 810 -54.10 53.03 -10.50
C GLU A 810 -52.66 53.00 -11.12
N ARG A 811 -52.48 52.19 -12.17
CA ARG A 811 -51.32 52.10 -13.08
C ARG A 811 -51.70 52.76 -14.44
N PRO A 812 -50.89 52.77 -15.54
CA PRO A 812 -49.54 52.22 -15.79
C PRO A 812 -48.56 53.16 -16.56
N ALA A 813 -47.33 52.69 -16.85
CA ALA A 813 -46.72 52.77 -18.20
C ALA A 813 -45.37 51.99 -18.34
N THR A 814 -45.40 50.90 -19.12
CA THR A 814 -44.34 50.41 -20.05
C THR A 814 -42.83 50.45 -19.70
N GLU A 815 -42.33 49.28 -19.27
CA GLU A 815 -41.20 48.54 -19.90
C GLU A 815 -41.55 48.07 -21.34
N PRO A 816 -40.72 47.34 -22.15
CA PRO A 816 -39.53 46.47 -21.86
C PRO A 816 -38.35 46.73 -22.84
N LEU A 817 -37.39 45.86 -23.24
CA LEU A 817 -37.03 44.40 -23.19
C LEU A 817 -35.46 44.37 -23.32
N PHE A 818 -34.64 43.35 -23.02
CA PHE A 818 -34.73 41.90 -22.69
C PHE A 818 -34.15 41.65 -21.25
N LYS A 819 -33.94 40.46 -20.64
CA LYS A 819 -33.64 39.04 -20.99
C LYS A 819 -32.23 38.85 -21.64
N ILE A 820 -31.48 37.74 -21.54
CA ILE A 820 -31.67 36.28 -21.25
C ILE A 820 -30.39 35.79 -20.49
N LEU A 821 -30.32 34.75 -19.64
CA LEU A 821 -31.26 33.98 -18.80
C LEU A 821 -30.45 32.90 -17.98
N ASP A 822 -30.82 32.65 -16.71
CA ASP A 822 -30.58 31.50 -15.81
C ASP A 822 -29.18 30.89 -15.48
N THR A 823 -29.09 30.55 -14.18
CA THR A 823 -28.11 29.87 -13.28
C THR A 823 -27.76 28.39 -13.62
N PRO A 824 -26.86 27.64 -12.90
CA PRO A 824 -26.34 27.83 -11.51
C PRO A 824 -24.86 27.44 -11.16
N LEU A 825 -24.50 27.66 -9.87
CA LEU A 825 -23.54 26.92 -8.98
C LEU A 825 -22.00 27.18 -8.97
N SER A 826 -21.46 26.98 -7.74
CA SER A 826 -20.07 26.83 -7.23
C SER A 826 -19.04 27.99 -7.23
N GLU A 827 -18.64 28.34 -6.00
CA GLU A 827 -17.28 28.53 -5.43
C GLU A 827 -16.09 29.02 -6.30
N GLY A 828 -15.34 30.01 -5.80
CA GLY A 828 -13.95 30.28 -6.22
C GLY A 828 -13.45 31.72 -6.03
N ASP A 829 -12.50 31.89 -5.09
CA ASP A 829 -11.42 32.89 -4.97
C ASP A 829 -11.68 34.43 -5.01
N GLU A 830 -11.05 35.12 -4.04
CA GLU A 830 -10.83 36.58 -4.01
C GLU A 830 -9.58 37.00 -4.81
N PRO A 831 -9.58 38.19 -5.45
CA PRO A 831 -8.37 38.86 -5.90
C PRO A 831 -7.85 39.89 -4.88
N THR A 832 -6.84 39.47 -4.12
CA THR A 832 -5.64 40.24 -3.70
C THR A 832 -5.74 41.78 -3.53
N THR A 833 -5.39 42.29 -2.35
CA THR A 833 -4.85 43.65 -2.19
C THR A 833 -3.62 43.65 -1.27
N LEU A 834 -2.62 44.46 -1.63
CA LEU A 834 -1.27 44.44 -1.04
C LEU A 834 -1.18 45.17 0.30
N LEU A 835 -0.37 44.64 1.22
CA LEU A 835 0.20 45.38 2.35
C LEU A 835 1.72 45.12 2.47
N ALA A 836 2.42 46.11 3.02
CA ALA A 836 3.86 46.10 3.25
C ALA A 836 4.13 46.66 4.68
N PRO A 837 5.37 46.63 5.21
CA PRO A 837 5.76 45.52 6.08
C PRO A 837 6.08 45.95 7.52
N ARG A 838 5.83 45.07 8.51
CA ARG A 838 6.38 45.20 9.87
C ARG A 838 7.68 44.36 9.99
N ASP A 839 8.74 45.00 10.50
CA ASP A 839 10.10 44.49 10.56
C ASP A 839 10.35 43.67 11.85
N HIS A 840 10.47 42.34 11.74
CA HIS A 840 10.92 41.43 12.81
C HIS A 840 11.82 40.35 12.20
N GLY A 841 13.03 40.18 12.75
CA GLY A 841 14.07 39.29 12.20
C GLY A 841 13.84 37.80 12.45
N GLN A 842 12.99 37.16 11.65
CA GLN A 842 13.02 35.71 11.43
C GLN A 842 14.00 35.40 10.29
N SER A 843 14.81 34.34 10.42
CA SER A 843 15.60 33.84 9.28
C SER A 843 14.67 33.25 8.22
N VAL A 844 14.97 33.43 6.93
CA VAL A 844 14.17 32.83 5.86
C VAL A 844 14.12 31.31 6.03
N GLN A 845 12.90 30.78 6.14
CA GLN A 845 12.62 29.35 6.10
C GLN A 845 11.67 29.06 4.95
N MET A 846 12.08 28.17 4.05
CA MET A 846 11.24 27.68 2.94
C MET A 846 11.47 26.19 2.77
N GLU A 847 10.41 25.44 2.49
CA GLU A 847 10.49 24.02 2.18
C GLU A 847 9.51 23.62 1.09
N GLY A 848 9.84 22.58 0.31
CA GLY A 848 9.06 22.17 -0.85
C GLY A 848 9.87 21.36 -1.85
N TYR A 849 9.22 20.85 -2.89
CA TYR A 849 9.89 20.08 -3.93
C TYR A 849 10.52 20.98 -5.00
N LEU A 850 11.76 20.66 -5.40
CA LEU A 850 12.39 21.21 -6.60
C LEU A 850 13.02 20.09 -7.41
N GLY A 851 12.92 20.20 -8.74
CA GLY A 851 13.78 19.43 -9.63
C GLY A 851 15.21 19.94 -9.52
N ARG A 852 16.15 19.11 -9.07
CA ARG A 852 17.58 19.43 -8.98
C ARG A 852 18.37 18.75 -10.10
N LYS A 853 19.32 19.47 -10.68
CA LYS A 853 20.36 18.91 -11.55
C LYS A 853 21.72 19.52 -11.20
N HIS A 854 22.73 18.67 -11.01
CA HIS A 854 24.12 19.06 -10.80
C HIS A 854 24.85 19.13 -12.15
N ASP A 855 25.77 20.09 -12.32
CA ASP A 855 26.64 20.19 -13.49
C ASP A 855 28.10 20.46 -13.06
N LEU A 856 28.96 19.48 -13.33
CA LEU A 856 30.42 19.60 -13.38
C LEU A 856 30.87 19.02 -14.74
N GLU A 857 31.93 19.49 -15.38
CA GLU A 857 33.08 20.21 -14.82
C GLU A 857 33.65 21.27 -15.79
N GLY A 858 34.23 22.35 -15.23
CA GLY A 858 35.09 23.29 -15.97
C GLY A 858 36.58 22.97 -15.70
N PRO A 859 37.45 22.92 -16.72
CA PRO A 859 38.62 22.05 -16.65
C PRO A 859 39.85 22.63 -15.92
N ASN A 860 40.48 21.83 -15.06
CA ASN A 860 41.94 21.86 -14.96
C ASN A 860 42.57 20.50 -14.58
N LYS A 861 43.85 20.34 -14.93
CA LYS A 861 44.55 19.04 -14.98
C LYS A 861 45.19 18.67 -13.64
N LYS A 862 45.16 17.38 -13.30
CA LYS A 862 46.36 16.52 -13.36
C LYS A 862 46.02 15.03 -13.23
N ALA A 863 46.78 14.20 -13.94
CA ALA A 863 46.63 12.75 -13.96
C ALA A 863 47.45 12.08 -12.84
N SER A 864 47.04 10.87 -12.45
CA SER A 864 47.91 9.79 -12.00
C SER A 864 47.27 8.43 -12.31
N ASN A 865 48.09 7.41 -12.50
CA ASN A 865 47.75 6.17 -13.18
C ASN A 865 47.89 4.94 -12.25
N SER A 866 46.90 4.03 -12.25
CA SER A 866 47.15 2.59 -12.14
C SER A 866 45.96 1.71 -12.55
N LYS A 867 46.29 0.60 -13.20
CA LYS A 867 45.61 -0.72 -13.32
C LYS A 867 44.69 -1.07 -12.13
N GLY A 868 43.65 -1.91 -12.26
CA GLY A 868 43.12 -2.80 -13.32
C GLY A 868 42.08 -3.75 -12.65
N GLY A 869 41.36 -4.69 -13.28
CA GLY A 869 41.26 -5.26 -14.64
C GLY A 869 40.23 -6.43 -14.57
N GLU A 870 40.08 -7.23 -15.65
CA GLU A 870 39.22 -8.45 -15.74
C GLU A 870 37.69 -8.19 -15.58
N GLU A 871 36.83 -8.42 -16.58
CA GLU A 871 36.40 -9.67 -17.26
C GLU A 871 35.29 -10.45 -16.51
N GLY A 872 34.22 -10.80 -17.24
CA GLY A 872 33.00 -11.43 -16.69
C GLY A 872 31.83 -11.39 -17.69
N GLU A 873 31.86 -12.24 -18.73
CA GLU A 873 30.82 -12.37 -19.77
C GLU A 873 29.85 -13.53 -19.47
N GLU A 874 28.55 -13.25 -19.40
CA GLU A 874 27.43 -14.20 -19.61
C GLU A 874 26.15 -13.34 -19.89
N ARG A 875 25.31 -13.50 -20.92
CA ARG A 875 24.64 -14.69 -21.53
C ARG A 875 23.77 -15.41 -20.48
N ARG A 876 22.47 -15.71 -20.63
CA ARG A 876 21.53 -15.87 -21.78
C ARG A 876 20.08 -16.05 -21.22
N GLU A 877 18.94 -15.98 -21.91
CA GLU A 877 18.44 -15.53 -23.24
C GLU A 877 16.88 -15.50 -23.19
N THR A 878 16.18 -14.84 -24.14
CA THR A 878 14.71 -14.94 -24.45
C THR A 878 13.71 -14.56 -23.33
N GLU A 879 12.40 -14.29 -23.53
CA GLU A 879 11.40 -14.38 -24.65
C GLU A 879 10.75 -12.96 -24.83
N GLU A 880 10.31 -12.44 -25.99
CA GLU A 880 9.11 -12.76 -26.82
C GLU A 880 7.81 -12.78 -25.98
N GLU A 881 6.66 -12.15 -26.32
CA GLU A 881 6.06 -11.55 -27.55
C GLU A 881 5.53 -10.11 -27.21
N ASP A 882 5.15 -9.13 -28.06
CA ASP A 882 5.25 -8.84 -29.52
C ASP A 882 5.00 -7.30 -29.78
N GLU A 883 5.02 -6.81 -31.04
CA GLU A 883 4.56 -5.46 -31.48
C GLU A 883 3.75 -5.51 -32.81
N GLU A 884 2.78 -4.59 -33.04
CA GLU A 884 2.07 -4.44 -34.33
C GLU A 884 2.27 -3.06 -35.00
N GLU A 885 2.63 -3.09 -36.30
CA GLU A 885 2.53 -2.07 -37.38
C GLU A 885 3.08 -0.64 -37.10
N GLU A 886 4.30 -0.29 -37.56
CA GLU A 886 4.70 0.10 -38.94
C GLU A 886 4.14 1.44 -39.48
N GLU A 887 5.03 2.44 -39.63
CA GLU A 887 5.31 3.07 -40.94
C GLU A 887 6.75 3.65 -40.93
N THR A 888 7.41 3.74 -42.09
CA THR A 888 8.90 3.81 -42.18
C THR A 888 9.47 4.93 -43.08
N GLU A 889 10.82 5.01 -43.09
CA GLU A 889 11.72 5.83 -43.93
C GLU A 889 12.10 7.26 -43.45
N SER A 890 13.38 7.69 -43.47
CA SER A 890 14.63 6.97 -43.80
C SER A 890 15.91 7.61 -43.24
N VAL A 891 16.76 6.76 -42.66
CA VAL A 891 18.25 6.72 -42.68
C VAL A 891 19.07 8.03 -42.76
N ALA A 892 19.86 8.28 -41.72
CA ALA A 892 21.24 8.78 -41.82
C ALA A 892 22.12 8.10 -40.75
N VAL A 893 23.39 7.81 -41.06
CA VAL A 893 24.31 6.99 -40.24
C VAL A 893 25.39 7.88 -39.62
N GLU A 894 25.74 7.68 -38.33
CA GLU A 894 27.07 7.23 -37.85
C GLU A 894 27.15 7.15 -36.30
N MET A 895 28.20 6.50 -35.79
CA MET A 895 28.41 6.01 -34.42
C MET A 895 28.64 7.13 -33.37
N GLN A 896 28.26 6.90 -32.10
CA GLN A 896 29.21 6.80 -30.95
C GLN A 896 28.53 6.26 -29.67
N GLU A 897 29.33 5.79 -28.71
CA GLU A 897 28.95 5.03 -27.51
C GLU A 897 28.41 5.87 -26.32
N HIS A 898 27.92 5.16 -25.29
CA HIS A 898 27.28 5.71 -24.09
C HIS A 898 28.11 6.76 -23.31
N ALA A 899 27.42 7.84 -22.93
CA ALA A 899 27.75 8.67 -21.77
C ALA A 899 26.56 8.70 -20.79
N SER A 900 26.82 8.93 -19.50
CA SER A 900 25.81 8.77 -18.44
C SER A 900 24.66 9.78 -18.52
N HIS A 901 23.42 9.28 -18.43
CA HIS A 901 22.21 10.11 -18.35
C HIS A 901 22.13 10.83 -16.99
N VAL A 902 22.50 12.11 -16.96
CA VAL A 902 22.26 12.99 -15.78
C VAL A 902 20.82 13.50 -15.82
N SER A 903 19.92 12.74 -15.21
CA SER A 903 18.50 13.10 -15.01
C SER A 903 18.32 14.29 -14.07
N TRP A 904 17.13 14.91 -14.14
CA TRP A 904 16.64 15.81 -13.09
C TRP A 904 16.05 14.97 -11.95
N ASN A 905 16.50 15.18 -10.72
CA ASN A 905 15.98 14.48 -9.54
C ASN A 905 15.04 15.42 -8.78
N ASN A 906 13.76 15.05 -8.62
CA ASN A 906 12.84 15.84 -7.80
C ASN A 906 13.11 15.55 -6.32
N LEU A 907 13.45 16.58 -5.54
CA LEU A 907 13.90 16.45 -4.15
C LEU A 907 13.17 17.45 -3.25
N TYR A 908 12.91 17.04 -2.01
CA TYR A 908 12.39 17.95 -1.00
C TYR A 908 13.54 18.82 -0.48
N CYS A 909 13.51 20.10 -0.84
CA CYS A 909 14.51 21.09 -0.48
C CYS A 909 14.05 21.83 0.78
N VAL A 910 15.00 22.14 1.68
CA VAL A 910 14.75 23.00 2.85
C VAL A 910 15.82 24.07 2.92
N LEU A 911 15.39 25.33 2.86
CA LEU A 911 16.20 26.50 3.15
C LEU A 911 15.99 26.88 4.61
N ARG A 912 17.06 26.90 5.42
CA ARG A 912 17.03 27.36 6.81
C ARG A 912 18.42 27.89 7.20
N ASN A 913 18.48 28.98 7.97
CA ASN A 913 19.74 29.53 8.52
C ASN A 913 20.85 29.86 7.47
N SER A 914 20.47 30.26 6.25
CA SER A 914 21.40 30.45 5.11
C SER A 914 22.07 29.18 4.56
N GLU A 915 21.52 28.00 4.86
CA GLU A 915 21.93 26.71 4.31
C GLU A 915 20.75 26.06 3.57
N LEU A 916 21.04 25.39 2.46
CA LEU A 916 20.06 24.65 1.66
C LEU A 916 20.35 23.14 1.74
N THR A 917 19.44 22.39 2.36
CA THR A 917 19.51 20.92 2.50
C THR A 917 18.52 20.20 1.57
N PHE A 918 18.78 18.92 1.32
CA PHE A 918 17.99 18.08 0.42
C PHE A 918 17.59 16.78 1.09
N TYR A 919 16.35 16.35 0.85
CA TYR A 919 15.79 15.09 1.32
C TYR A 919 15.07 14.42 0.15
N LYS A 920 14.93 13.08 0.20
CA LYS A 920 14.18 12.34 -0.83
C LYS A 920 12.70 12.74 -0.84
N ASP A 921 12.15 12.99 0.34
CA ASP A 921 10.76 13.36 0.62
C ASP A 921 10.69 13.98 2.03
N ALA A 922 9.51 14.50 2.40
CA ALA A 922 9.27 15.06 3.74
C ALA A 922 9.37 14.04 4.90
N LYS A 923 9.26 12.72 4.63
CA LYS A 923 9.45 11.69 5.68
C LYS A 923 10.92 11.57 6.06
N ASN A 924 11.82 11.67 5.09
CA ASN A 924 13.27 11.67 5.32
C ASN A 924 13.76 12.96 6.03
N LEU A 925 13.08 14.10 5.82
CA LEU A 925 13.28 15.30 6.63
C LEU A 925 12.91 15.06 8.11
N ALA A 926 11.74 14.47 8.38
CA ALA A 926 11.31 14.17 9.75
C ALA A 926 12.23 13.16 10.48
N LEU A 927 12.92 12.29 9.72
CA LEU A 927 13.96 11.38 10.23
C LEU A 927 15.37 12.00 10.27
N GLY A 928 15.54 13.24 9.80
CA GLY A 928 16.84 13.93 9.76
C GLY A 928 17.86 13.32 8.78
N MET A 929 17.43 12.55 7.79
CA MET A 929 18.32 11.83 6.85
C MET A 929 18.44 12.57 5.51
N PRO A 930 19.50 13.35 5.25
CA PRO A 930 19.67 14.05 3.99
C PRO A 930 19.88 13.09 2.81
N TYR A 931 19.45 13.52 1.63
CA TYR A 931 19.55 12.77 0.39
C TYR A 931 21.01 12.37 0.10
N HIS A 932 21.25 11.06 -0.07
CA HIS A 932 22.58 10.43 -0.19
C HIS A 932 23.63 10.81 0.88
N GLY A 933 23.24 11.37 2.02
CA GLY A 933 24.17 11.84 3.04
C GLY A 933 24.90 13.14 2.67
N GLU A 934 24.38 13.91 1.72
CA GLU A 934 24.96 15.18 1.27
C GLU A 934 24.96 16.24 2.38
N GLU A 935 26.04 17.04 2.47
CA GLU A 935 26.16 18.15 3.42
C GLU A 935 25.30 19.37 2.98
N PRO A 936 24.85 20.23 3.93
CA PRO A 936 24.10 21.44 3.60
C PRO A 936 24.88 22.39 2.68
N LEU A 937 24.23 22.90 1.62
CA LEU A 937 24.85 23.91 0.76
C LEU A 937 24.83 25.28 1.46
N ALA A 938 25.94 25.67 2.06
CA ALA A 938 26.11 26.99 2.64
C ALA A 938 26.06 28.08 1.55
N LEU A 939 25.04 28.95 1.61
CA LEU A 939 24.78 29.97 0.59
C LEU A 939 25.73 31.19 0.67
N ARG A 940 26.74 31.14 1.53
CA ARG A 940 27.60 32.27 1.84
C ARG A 940 28.51 32.61 0.64
N HIS A 941 28.31 33.82 0.12
CA HIS A 941 28.90 34.29 -1.15
C HIS A 941 28.50 33.46 -2.38
N ALA A 942 27.36 32.77 -2.34
CA ALA A 942 26.75 32.19 -3.52
C ALA A 942 26.06 33.26 -4.39
N ILE A 943 25.78 32.94 -5.64
CA ILE A 943 25.05 33.77 -6.60
C ILE A 943 23.86 32.96 -7.12
N CYS A 944 22.65 33.48 -6.98
CA CYS A 944 21.43 32.91 -7.55
C CYS A 944 21.01 33.76 -8.77
N GLU A 945 20.80 33.15 -9.93
CA GLU A 945 20.40 33.83 -11.18
C GLU A 945 19.36 33.00 -11.96
N ILE A 946 18.41 33.65 -12.64
CA ILE A 946 17.50 32.94 -13.57
C ILE A 946 18.35 32.33 -14.69
N ALA A 947 18.13 31.05 -15.01
CA ALA A 947 18.91 30.35 -16.02
C ALA A 947 18.44 30.69 -17.45
N ALA A 948 18.44 31.97 -17.82
CA ALA A 948 17.86 32.49 -19.07
C ALA A 948 18.42 31.85 -20.37
N ASN A 949 19.62 31.26 -20.29
CA ASN A 949 20.24 30.53 -21.41
C ASN A 949 19.86 29.03 -21.47
N TYR A 950 19.12 28.50 -20.48
CA TYR A 950 18.78 27.08 -20.37
C TYR A 950 17.53 26.73 -21.20
N LYS A 951 17.74 26.44 -22.49
CA LYS A 951 16.63 26.21 -23.45
C LYS A 951 15.89 24.86 -23.31
N LYS A 952 16.34 23.95 -22.43
CA LYS A 952 15.79 22.57 -22.35
C LYS A 952 14.57 22.42 -21.43
N LYS A 953 14.34 23.34 -20.48
CA LYS A 953 13.17 23.33 -19.59
C LYS A 953 12.86 24.76 -19.15
N LYS A 954 11.58 25.13 -19.08
CA LYS A 954 11.15 26.42 -18.51
C LYS A 954 11.25 26.40 -16.99
N HIS A 955 11.15 27.59 -16.38
CA HIS A 955 11.10 27.76 -14.92
C HIS A 955 12.32 27.15 -14.21
N VAL A 956 13.51 27.49 -14.73
CA VAL A 956 14.81 27.04 -14.19
C VAL A 956 15.62 28.25 -13.67
N PHE A 957 16.13 28.12 -12.45
CA PHE A 957 17.15 29.00 -11.88
C PHE A 957 18.46 28.26 -11.64
N LYS A 958 19.52 29.01 -11.40
CA LYS A 958 20.87 28.49 -11.17
C LYS A 958 21.49 29.10 -9.91
N LEU A 959 22.03 28.24 -9.07
CA LEU A 959 22.81 28.60 -7.89
C LEU A 959 24.28 28.27 -8.15
N ARG A 960 25.14 29.30 -8.17
CA ARG A 960 26.60 29.16 -8.19
C ARG A 960 27.13 29.35 -6.77
N LEU A 961 27.75 28.32 -6.20
CA LEU A 961 28.35 28.38 -4.86
C LEU A 961 29.75 29.02 -4.89
N SER A 962 30.23 29.46 -3.74
CA SER A 962 31.54 30.12 -3.58
C SER A 962 32.76 29.21 -3.80
N ASN A 963 32.55 27.89 -3.84
CA ASN A 963 33.54 26.89 -4.27
C ASN A 963 33.61 26.71 -5.81
N GLY A 964 32.71 27.34 -6.57
CA GLY A 964 32.62 27.24 -8.03
C GLY A 964 31.61 26.21 -8.58
N SER A 965 30.98 25.40 -7.73
CA SER A 965 29.93 24.46 -8.16
C SER A 965 28.70 25.20 -8.69
N GLU A 966 28.17 24.77 -9.84
CA GLU A 966 26.88 25.24 -10.37
C GLU A 966 25.79 24.17 -10.22
N TRP A 967 24.65 24.58 -9.66
CA TRP A 967 23.47 23.75 -9.47
C TRP A 967 22.30 24.37 -10.22
N LEU A 968 21.55 23.57 -10.98
CA LEU A 968 20.32 23.97 -11.64
C LEU A 968 19.11 23.47 -10.85
N PHE A 969 18.13 24.34 -10.67
CA PHE A 969 16.89 24.09 -9.94
C PHE A 969 15.68 24.45 -10.80
N HIS A 970 14.65 23.63 -10.72
CA HIS A 970 13.43 23.72 -11.50
C HIS A 970 12.21 23.74 -10.56
N GLY A 971 11.45 24.83 -10.61
CA GLY A 971 10.09 24.91 -10.04
C GLY A 971 9.05 24.48 -11.09
N LYS A 972 7.90 23.98 -10.63
CA LYS A 972 6.81 23.48 -11.47
C LYS A 972 6.24 24.55 -12.42
N ASP A 973 6.24 25.80 -11.98
CA ASP A 973 5.71 26.99 -12.63
C ASP A 973 6.62 28.21 -12.38
N GLU A 974 6.22 29.38 -12.90
CA GLU A 974 7.02 30.61 -12.78
C GLU A 974 6.99 31.21 -11.37
N GLU A 975 5.89 31.06 -10.65
CA GLU A 975 5.69 31.62 -9.31
C GLU A 975 6.53 30.88 -8.26
N GLU A 976 6.56 29.55 -8.32
CA GLU A 976 7.43 28.72 -7.49
C GLU A 976 8.92 28.98 -7.79
N MET A 977 9.28 29.16 -9.07
CA MET A 977 10.66 29.49 -9.45
C MET A 977 11.08 30.87 -8.93
N LEU A 978 10.22 31.88 -9.06
CA LEU A 978 10.48 33.23 -8.55
C LEU A 978 10.50 33.29 -7.02
N SER A 979 9.59 32.58 -6.34
CA SER A 979 9.54 32.47 -4.88
C SER A 979 10.82 31.84 -4.32
N TRP A 980 11.24 30.68 -4.87
CA TRP A 980 12.50 30.04 -4.47
C TRP A 980 13.72 30.91 -4.76
N LEU A 981 13.77 31.57 -5.93
CA LEU A 981 14.87 32.48 -6.28
C LEU A 981 14.93 33.69 -5.33
N GLN A 982 13.77 34.26 -4.97
CA GLN A 982 13.68 35.39 -4.03
C GLN A 982 14.17 34.97 -2.64
N GLY A 983 13.62 33.90 -2.04
CA GLY A 983 14.00 33.47 -0.70
C GLY A 983 15.46 33.02 -0.60
N VAL A 984 15.98 32.31 -1.60
CA VAL A 984 17.42 31.96 -1.69
C VAL A 984 18.28 33.23 -1.81
N SER A 985 17.86 34.24 -2.58
CA SER A 985 18.58 35.51 -2.70
C SER A 985 18.55 36.32 -1.39
N THR A 986 17.43 36.32 -0.66
CA THR A 986 17.34 36.93 0.67
C THR A 986 18.28 36.24 1.66
N ALA A 987 18.29 34.91 1.71
CA ALA A 987 19.22 34.16 2.56
C ALA A 987 20.70 34.39 2.19
N ILE A 988 21.02 34.50 0.89
CA ILE A 988 22.36 34.92 0.41
C ILE A 988 22.74 36.30 0.97
N ASN A 989 21.81 37.27 1.01
CA ASN A 989 22.05 38.60 1.53
C ASN A 989 22.17 38.63 3.07
N GLU A 990 21.31 37.89 3.79
CA GLU A 990 21.39 37.71 5.25
C GLU A 990 22.77 37.17 5.65
N SER A 991 23.26 36.12 4.98
CA SER A 991 24.57 35.49 5.23
C SER A 991 25.77 36.43 5.11
N GLN A 992 25.61 37.55 4.39
CA GLN A 992 26.63 38.57 4.17
C GLN A 992 26.56 39.71 5.20
N SER A 993 25.38 40.00 5.75
CA SER A 993 25.12 41.16 6.62
C SER A 993 25.64 41.03 8.06
N ILE A 994 25.94 39.80 8.51
CA ILE A 994 26.27 39.44 9.91
C ILE A 994 27.52 40.14 10.50
N ARG A 995 28.32 40.88 9.71
CA ARG A 995 29.70 41.28 10.08
C ARG A 995 29.88 42.63 10.80
N VAL A 996 28.85 43.24 11.39
CA VAL A 996 28.94 44.63 11.95
C VAL A 996 28.79 44.75 13.48
N LYS A 997 28.15 43.79 14.18
CA LYS A 997 27.83 43.92 15.63
C LYS A 997 28.67 43.01 16.56
N ALA A 998 29.99 43.19 16.61
CA ALA A 998 30.85 42.51 17.60
C ALA A 998 32.23 43.17 17.86
N GLN A 999 32.30 44.33 18.53
CA GLN A 999 33.58 44.85 19.04
C GLN A 999 33.48 45.94 20.15
N SER A 1000 33.37 45.52 21.43
CA SER A 1000 33.80 46.30 22.60
C SER A 1000 33.87 45.43 23.88
N LEU A 1001 34.77 45.80 24.80
CA LEU A 1001 35.07 45.17 26.11
C LEU A 1001 34.70 46.17 27.25
N PRO A 1002 34.78 45.86 28.58
CA PRO A 1002 35.32 44.67 29.27
C PRO A 1002 34.44 44.08 30.41
N LEU A 1003 35.01 43.17 31.22
CA LEU A 1003 34.45 42.53 32.42
C LEU A 1003 34.30 43.47 33.64
N PRO A 1004 33.47 43.08 34.63
CA PRO A 1004 33.90 43.01 36.04
C PRO A 1004 33.84 41.57 36.61
N SER A 1005 34.24 41.39 37.88
CA SER A 1005 34.49 40.08 38.52
C SER A 1005 33.95 39.99 39.97
N LEU A 1006 34.11 38.80 40.61
CA LEU A 1006 33.65 38.41 41.97
C LEU A 1006 32.14 38.06 42.06
N SER A 1007 31.66 37.07 42.83
CA SER A 1007 32.31 36.01 43.66
C SER A 1007 31.34 34.85 43.93
N GLY A 1008 31.85 33.65 44.29
CA GLY A 1008 31.05 32.54 44.87
C GLY A 1008 30.58 32.81 46.31
N PRO A 1009 29.83 31.92 46.98
CA PRO A 1009 30.00 30.44 47.04
C PRO A 1009 28.77 29.65 46.48
N ASP A 1010 28.63 28.32 46.53
CA ASP A 1010 29.49 27.11 46.61
C ASP A 1010 28.60 25.98 47.22
N ALA A 1011 28.34 24.89 46.48
CA ALA A 1011 27.63 23.70 46.98
C ALA A 1011 27.81 22.45 46.08
N SER A 1012 28.86 21.69 46.39
CA SER A 1012 28.98 20.21 46.31
C SER A 1012 27.63 19.44 46.46
N LEU A 1013 27.34 18.24 45.90
CA LEU A 1013 28.01 17.13 45.18
C LEU A 1013 26.94 16.41 44.31
N GLY A 1014 27.22 15.47 43.37
CA GLY A 1014 28.48 14.93 42.87
C GLY A 1014 28.24 13.70 41.95
N LYS A 1015 29.20 13.37 41.07
CA LYS A 1015 29.11 12.25 40.12
C LYS A 1015 29.30 10.87 40.77
N LYS A 1016 28.72 9.83 40.17
CA LYS A 1016 29.36 8.49 40.11
C LYS A 1016 28.83 7.62 38.97
N ASP A 1017 29.72 7.27 38.06
CA ASP A 1017 29.51 6.21 37.06
C ASP A 1017 29.54 4.82 37.72
N LYS A 1018 28.87 3.84 37.08
CA LYS A 1018 29.51 2.54 36.80
C LYS A 1018 28.72 1.67 35.82
N GLU A 1019 29.47 1.06 34.90
CA GLU A 1019 29.02 -0.06 34.09
C GLU A 1019 28.72 -1.30 34.97
N LYS A 1020 27.86 -2.20 34.48
CA LYS A 1020 28.30 -3.52 34.02
C LYS A 1020 27.22 -4.32 33.30
N ARG A 1021 27.66 -5.14 32.34
CA ARG A 1021 26.88 -6.23 31.73
C ARG A 1021 26.45 -7.23 32.81
N PHE A 1022 25.27 -7.83 32.68
CA PHE A 1022 25.17 -9.27 32.39
C PHE A 1022 23.79 -9.64 31.83
N SER A 1023 23.76 -10.60 30.90
CA SER A 1023 22.56 -11.18 30.29
C SER A 1023 22.21 -12.51 30.93
N PHE A 1024 20.94 -12.76 31.28
CA PHE A 1024 20.35 -14.11 31.32
C PHE A 1024 18.81 -14.07 31.40
N PHE A 1025 18.15 -14.61 30.36
CA PHE A 1025 16.78 -15.15 30.41
C PHE A 1025 16.83 -16.62 30.91
N PRO A 1026 15.72 -17.34 31.14
CA PRO A 1026 14.38 -16.91 31.58
C PRO A 1026 13.83 -17.76 32.75
N LYS A 1027 12.72 -17.34 33.38
CA LYS A 1027 11.44 -18.11 33.44
C LYS A 1027 10.46 -17.61 34.52
N LYS A 1028 9.19 -17.52 34.10
CA LYS A 1028 7.94 -17.75 34.86
C LYS A 1028 7.88 -17.28 36.32
N LYS A 1029 7.05 -16.27 36.55
CA LYS A 1029 5.73 -16.57 37.12
C LYS A 1029 4.63 -15.89 36.31
#